data_AF-A0A6C0K6H4-F1
#
_entry.id   AF-A0A6C0K6H4-F1
#
_cell.length_a   1.000
_cell.length_b   1.000
_cell.length_c   1.000
_cell.angle_alpha   90.00
_cell.angle_beta   90.00
_cell.angle_gamma   90.00
#
_symmetry.space_group_name_H-M   'P 1'
#
loop_
_entity.id
_entity.type
_entity.pdbx_description
1 polymer ?
#
loop_
_entity_poly.entity_id
_entity_poly.type
_entity_poly.pdbx_seq_one_letter_code
_entity_poly.pdbx_strand_id
1 'polypeptide(L)'
;MKLATFGIIIVVLIILLVIIKIIRNEGYEDTINVNNIAHDKFDTKYKKKFNSVGSALVATNNIGVIGEKTKGVFGNLVYTMDESGRPVQEIDDPYPLEKGKNDLLLTIDKCEKVTSTECSIFDNPEFSKQCGLCLEIGTNSANKKAVGGLVISEKDKNYARDSTRGLAIPDYEPTIGSCPAKRFVTTKDECIRVTNQMNCAKNNTFNSPDGCSLCYADGSYSVVDPRGQPDLIQGTGTIYLIGSGRLTFTESGYGNSTLIKLTNTPRIIPLAGPEYNTIQMNLQPEPEAKPFDNFYTYKVGDLVIHNNNVYEMIEYIGAAGYAPDGARKASFSKVSSFETYIPEPPPFVGGYITGDTAGGKFTMDLFRIVIKDNITGRRPRVQKMVKLNDEDISMMTPGFNSKKMNLIVRSPFTFIDQYSQEATNCTGSPFVTSPESAKQLGSDPCYTRDSEPGKYSVECLENLFLNNSCSDKGSGYPTTPTKSGELLFDKKGNARSLADISDFIYEKAVIAATGLDPTGKSLSFRDWSENSVFCTGQAITSPCDIAARDTGPLTSDCLAYLWDNQGENKKTGATYGLMSFARSMFDNGKKNRFCTRSGILSPRNLDNKDNESAMKYWKKMGGVDAVKNAMSQLHLDANSSLIPEDKKYNTIVQCYGVVPNPRATLVSKYASDTTIEVLPKPVVICPPSGIKYTKLGEFKLGFIDTQPCWNINKPEFSSDGWIFISNRNDWRKITDGQRNETWAHIQLTAKDMNGNNVINAVKPISNSLNIPERISQQPPPYINYLIKHKTKNSSVILNKCGYIIDIQCRQGAIVGMYMGNNWSTQYKETQGSYVVDMISDMVGVPLMGPDDVYELYFAVTTDTCIPDPETPVRPTPPPARYGVGWNL
;
A
#
# COMPACT_ATOMS: atom_id res chain seq x y z
N MET A 1 52.54 -48.22 -24.85
CA MET A 1 53.20 -46.89 -24.88
C MET A 1 52.26 -45.76 -25.32
N LYS A 2 51.74 -45.73 -26.56
CA LYS A 2 50.96 -44.58 -27.11
C LYS A 2 49.76 -44.08 -26.28
N LEU A 3 49.10 -44.92 -25.46
CA LEU A 3 48.00 -44.48 -24.60
C LEU A 3 48.43 -43.55 -23.46
N ALA A 4 49.61 -43.79 -22.87
CA ALA A 4 50.11 -43.01 -21.73
C ALA A 4 50.42 -41.56 -22.13
N THR A 5 51.00 -41.35 -23.31
CA THR A 5 51.24 -40.02 -23.87
C THR A 5 49.94 -39.24 -24.10
N PHE A 6 48.86 -39.90 -24.51
CA PHE A 6 47.57 -39.25 -24.72
C PHE A 6 46.94 -38.77 -23.39
N GLY A 7 47.03 -39.59 -22.34
CA GLY A 7 46.60 -39.19 -20.99
C GLY A 7 47.38 -37.99 -20.44
N ILE A 8 48.72 -37.98 -20.61
CA ILE A 8 49.57 -36.85 -20.21
C ILE A 8 49.19 -35.58 -20.97
N ILE A 9 48.96 -35.65 -22.29
CA ILE A 9 48.54 -34.50 -23.09
C ILE A 9 47.21 -33.93 -22.58
N ILE A 10 46.22 -34.77 -22.26
CA ILE A 10 44.93 -34.32 -21.71
C ILE A 10 45.10 -33.64 -20.35
N VAL A 11 45.90 -34.20 -19.44
CA VAL A 11 46.16 -33.60 -18.12
C VAL A 11 46.87 -32.26 -18.27
N VAL A 12 47.86 -32.14 -19.16
CA VAL A 12 48.52 -30.86 -19.47
C VAL A 12 47.52 -29.86 -20.05
N LEU A 13 46.64 -30.27 -20.96
CA LEU A 13 45.60 -29.39 -21.53
C LEU A 13 44.61 -28.88 -20.48
N ILE A 14 44.19 -29.74 -19.55
CA ILE A 14 43.32 -29.36 -18.42
C ILE A 14 44.04 -28.36 -17.51
N ILE A 15 45.29 -28.62 -17.14
CA ILE A 15 46.11 -27.68 -16.33
C ILE A 15 46.28 -26.35 -17.06
N LEU A 16 46.53 -26.37 -18.37
CA LEU A 16 46.74 -25.16 -19.17
C LEU A 16 45.43 -24.36 -19.36
N LEU A 17 44.28 -25.02 -19.44
CA LEU A 17 42.95 -24.37 -19.40
C LEU A 17 42.62 -23.78 -18.02
N VAL A 18 43.02 -24.44 -16.92
CA VAL A 18 42.91 -23.88 -15.57
C VAL A 18 43.82 -22.66 -15.40
N ILE A 19 45.06 -22.72 -15.88
CA ILE A 19 46.00 -21.59 -15.86
C ILE A 19 45.48 -20.43 -16.73
N ILE A 20 44.95 -20.69 -17.93
CA ILE A 20 44.30 -19.65 -18.76
C ILE A 20 43.09 -19.03 -18.02
N LYS A 21 42.30 -19.83 -17.29
CA LYS A 21 41.17 -19.32 -16.50
C LYS A 21 41.62 -18.45 -15.32
N ILE A 22 42.75 -18.77 -14.68
CA ILE A 22 43.35 -17.96 -13.61
C ILE A 22 43.94 -16.66 -14.20
N ILE A 23 44.72 -16.74 -15.27
CA ILE A 23 45.35 -15.57 -15.90
C ILE A 23 44.30 -14.62 -16.50
N ARG A 24 43.19 -15.12 -17.07
CA ARG A 24 42.05 -14.29 -17.50
C ARG A 24 41.28 -13.63 -16.34
N ASN A 25 41.56 -13.99 -15.09
CA ASN A 25 41.02 -13.37 -13.89
C ASN A 25 42.00 -12.36 -13.23
N GLU A 26 43.25 -12.25 -13.71
CA GLU A 26 44.30 -11.43 -13.09
C GLU A 26 44.97 -10.43 -14.07
N GLY A 27 44.31 -10.09 -15.18
CA GLY A 27 44.85 -9.18 -16.19
C GLY A 27 43.80 -8.31 -16.89
N TYR A 28 43.80 -7.01 -16.55
CA TYR A 28 43.08 -5.92 -17.21
C TYR A 28 41.53 -6.00 -17.23
N GLU A 29 40.93 -5.78 -16.06
CA GLU A 29 40.02 -4.64 -15.82
C GLU A 29 39.89 -4.37 -14.30
N ASP A 30 39.25 -3.27 -13.90
CA ASP A 30 38.85 -2.94 -12.51
C ASP A 30 39.90 -2.92 -11.38
N THR A 31 41.04 -2.26 -11.58
CA THR A 31 41.75 -1.60 -10.46
C THR A 31 41.19 -0.21 -10.14
N ILE A 32 39.87 0.00 -10.27
CA ILE A 32 39.17 1.21 -9.82
C ILE A 32 38.55 0.97 -8.44
N ASN A 33 39.40 1.13 -7.43
CA ASN A 33 39.07 1.61 -6.09
C ASN A 33 37.94 0.87 -5.31
N VAL A 34 38.33 0.12 -4.27
CA VAL A 34 37.43 -0.62 -3.35
C VAL A 34 36.41 0.27 -2.60
N ASN A 35 36.54 1.60 -2.67
CA ASN A 35 35.50 2.53 -2.21
C ASN A 35 34.24 2.54 -3.09
N ASN A 36 34.27 1.97 -4.32
CA ASN A 36 33.14 2.05 -5.25
C ASN A 36 31.89 1.29 -4.80
N ILE A 37 31.92 0.31 -3.89
CA ILE A 37 30.67 -0.25 -3.33
C ILE A 37 29.90 0.81 -2.51
N ALA A 38 30.62 1.74 -1.87
CA ALA A 38 30.00 2.88 -1.21
C ALA A 38 29.63 4.00 -2.20
N HIS A 39 30.43 4.19 -3.26
CA HIS A 39 30.13 5.16 -4.32
C HIS A 39 28.93 4.73 -5.17
N ASP A 40 28.85 3.49 -5.66
CA ASP A 40 27.70 2.95 -6.40
C ASP A 40 26.44 2.88 -5.54
N LYS A 41 26.53 2.54 -4.25
CA LYS A 41 25.37 2.62 -3.34
C LYS A 41 24.97 4.05 -3.01
N PHE A 42 25.89 5.01 -3.10
CA PHE A 42 25.58 6.44 -3.02
C PHE A 42 24.94 6.89 -4.32
N ASP A 43 25.56 6.67 -5.47
CA ASP A 43 25.15 7.08 -6.79
C ASP A 43 23.84 6.41 -7.23
N THR A 44 23.65 5.10 -7.01
CA THR A 44 22.34 4.43 -7.20
C THR A 44 21.26 5.04 -6.30
N LYS A 45 21.59 5.41 -5.05
CA LYS A 45 20.65 6.05 -4.11
C LYS A 45 20.40 7.52 -4.43
N TYR A 46 21.34 8.18 -5.09
CA TYR A 46 21.24 9.58 -5.53
C TYR A 46 20.48 9.64 -6.87
N LYS A 47 20.85 8.86 -7.89
CA LYS A 47 20.10 8.60 -9.13
C LYS A 47 18.64 8.21 -8.88
N LYS A 48 18.35 7.48 -7.80
CA LYS A 48 16.97 7.12 -7.36
C LYS A 48 16.25 8.23 -6.56
N LYS A 49 16.83 9.42 -6.44
CA LYS A 49 16.32 10.54 -5.62
C LYS A 49 16.42 11.91 -6.30
N PHE A 50 17.37 12.05 -7.21
CA PHE A 50 17.61 13.12 -8.14
C PHE A 50 18.15 12.47 -9.42
N ASN A 51 17.93 13.04 -10.59
CA ASN A 51 18.71 12.66 -11.77
C ASN A 51 20.23 12.99 -11.57
N SER A 52 21.04 12.69 -12.59
CA SER A 52 22.49 12.94 -12.59
C SER A 52 22.89 14.41 -12.36
N VAL A 53 22.13 15.36 -12.92
CA VAL A 53 22.42 16.80 -12.83
C VAL A 53 22.08 17.35 -11.44
N GLY A 54 20.89 17.02 -10.92
CA GLY A 54 20.49 17.37 -9.55
C GLY A 54 21.42 16.78 -8.50
N SER A 55 21.94 15.57 -8.72
CA SER A 55 22.91 14.92 -7.85
C SER A 55 24.21 15.72 -7.71
N ALA A 56 24.71 16.33 -8.80
CA ALA A 56 25.87 17.20 -8.76
C ALA A 56 25.57 18.56 -8.10
N LEU A 57 24.44 19.19 -8.40
CA LEU A 57 24.06 20.49 -7.80
C LEU A 57 23.99 20.43 -6.27
N VAL A 58 23.47 19.32 -5.71
CA VAL A 58 23.42 19.07 -4.26
C VAL A 58 24.81 18.86 -3.65
N ALA A 59 25.81 18.46 -4.44
CA ALA A 59 27.21 18.46 -4.01
C ALA A 59 27.82 19.88 -4.04
N THR A 60 27.51 20.69 -5.06
CA THR A 60 28.14 22.01 -5.27
C THR A 60 27.69 23.10 -4.30
N ASN A 61 26.46 23.03 -3.78
CA ASN A 61 26.05 23.96 -2.70
C ASN A 61 26.83 23.73 -1.39
N ASN A 62 27.54 22.60 -1.25
CA ASN A 62 28.36 22.29 -0.08
C ASN A 62 29.87 22.40 -0.34
N ILE A 63 30.31 22.46 -1.60
CA ILE A 63 31.71 22.65 -2.00
C ILE A 63 31.73 23.68 -3.12
N GLY A 64 32.16 24.90 -2.79
CA GLY A 64 31.96 26.08 -3.64
C GLY A 64 32.59 25.93 -5.02
N VAL A 65 31.74 25.97 -6.05
CA VAL A 65 32.08 26.07 -7.48
C VAL A 65 32.73 24.81 -8.06
N ILE A 66 32.01 24.08 -8.93
CA ILE A 66 32.72 23.33 -9.99
C ILE A 66 33.42 24.39 -10.83
N GLY A 67 34.75 24.31 -10.96
CA GLY A 67 35.48 25.21 -11.84
C GLY A 67 35.03 25.08 -13.31
N GLU A 68 35.64 25.86 -14.20
CA GLU A 68 35.31 25.96 -15.65
C GLU A 68 35.52 24.64 -16.46
N LYS A 69 35.53 23.47 -15.82
CA LYS A 69 35.84 22.14 -16.37
C LYS A 69 35.02 21.04 -15.66
N THR A 70 33.79 20.82 -16.13
CA THR A 70 32.94 19.63 -15.83
C THR A 70 33.58 18.30 -16.27
N LYS A 71 34.60 18.38 -17.11
CA LYS A 71 35.50 17.33 -17.65
C LYS A 71 35.92 16.19 -16.69
N GLY A 72 35.90 16.41 -15.37
CA GLY A 72 36.22 15.38 -14.37
C GLY A 72 35.02 14.62 -13.77
N VAL A 73 33.79 14.94 -14.18
CA VAL A 73 32.54 14.45 -13.56
C VAL A 73 31.57 13.83 -14.58
N PHE A 74 31.48 14.39 -15.78
CA PHE A 74 30.45 14.01 -16.78
C PHE A 74 31.00 13.73 -18.18
N GLY A 75 32.28 13.95 -18.43
CA GLY A 75 32.85 13.83 -19.77
C GLY A 75 33.35 12.43 -20.10
N ASN A 76 33.12 11.97 -21.33
CA ASN A 76 33.68 10.71 -21.84
C ASN A 76 35.05 10.97 -22.46
N LEU A 77 36.03 10.12 -22.14
CA LEU A 77 37.36 10.14 -22.76
C LEU A 77 37.31 9.42 -24.11
N VAL A 78 37.26 10.19 -25.19
CA VAL A 78 37.47 9.68 -26.55
C VAL A 78 38.95 9.85 -26.91
N TYR A 79 39.50 8.90 -27.65
CA TYR A 79 40.85 8.98 -28.20
C TYR A 79 40.74 9.13 -29.71
N THR A 80 40.93 10.35 -30.21
CA THR A 80 41.02 10.65 -31.64
C THR A 80 42.49 10.67 -32.06
N MET A 81 42.77 10.61 -33.37
CA MET A 81 44.13 10.76 -33.89
C MET A 81 44.28 12.15 -34.50
N ASP A 82 45.38 12.85 -34.17
CA ASP A 82 45.71 14.11 -34.85
C ASP A 82 46.19 13.89 -36.29
N GLU A 83 46.37 14.99 -37.03
CA GLU A 83 46.92 14.99 -38.40
C GLU A 83 48.36 14.42 -38.48
N SER A 84 49.04 14.24 -37.34
CA SER A 84 50.34 13.57 -37.22
C SER A 84 50.24 12.08 -36.86
N GLY A 85 49.04 11.51 -36.76
CA GLY A 85 48.80 10.11 -36.38
C GLY A 85 49.06 9.81 -34.90
N ARG A 86 48.99 10.81 -34.01
CA ARG A 86 49.18 10.65 -32.56
C ARG A 86 47.83 10.57 -31.85
N PRO A 87 47.66 9.69 -30.85
CA PRO A 87 46.43 9.65 -30.08
C PRO A 87 46.32 10.89 -29.19
N VAL A 88 45.30 11.71 -29.44
CA VAL A 88 44.93 12.88 -28.64
C VAL A 88 43.70 12.51 -27.80
N GLN A 89 43.71 12.89 -26.52
CA GLN A 89 42.53 12.78 -25.67
C GLN A 89 41.57 13.91 -25.99
N GLU A 90 40.45 13.56 -26.60
CA GLU A 90 39.34 14.47 -26.88
C GLU A 90 38.20 14.12 -25.92
N ILE A 91 38.03 14.97 -24.90
CA ILE A 91 37.02 14.75 -23.87
C ILE A 91 35.70 15.34 -24.36
N ASP A 92 34.77 14.47 -24.73
CA ASP A 92 33.36 14.82 -24.94
C ASP A 92 32.81 15.35 -23.62
N ASP A 93 32.43 16.62 -23.59
CA ASP A 93 31.94 17.34 -22.41
C ASP A 93 30.46 17.69 -22.69
N PRO A 94 29.51 16.75 -22.49
CA PRO A 94 28.12 16.89 -22.95
C PRO A 94 27.31 17.95 -22.19
N TYR A 95 27.91 18.58 -21.18
CA TYR A 95 27.33 19.66 -20.38
C TYR A 95 28.39 20.76 -20.16
N PRO A 96 28.88 21.42 -21.23
CA PRO A 96 29.96 22.39 -21.11
C PRO A 96 29.44 23.63 -20.38
N LEU A 97 29.93 23.85 -19.16
CA LEU A 97 29.63 25.08 -18.43
C LEU A 97 30.37 26.25 -19.11
N GLU A 98 29.65 26.96 -20.00
CA GLU A 98 30.11 28.21 -20.58
C GLU A 98 30.47 29.25 -19.51
N LYS A 99 31.19 30.29 -19.93
CA LYS A 99 31.93 31.20 -19.06
C LYS A 99 31.05 32.21 -18.31
N GLY A 100 30.17 31.70 -17.47
CA GLY A 100 29.24 32.44 -16.63
C GLY A 100 28.62 31.53 -15.58
N LYS A 101 29.00 31.71 -14.31
CA LYS A 101 28.55 30.94 -13.13
C LYS A 101 27.07 31.20 -12.76
N ASN A 102 26.25 31.57 -13.73
CA ASN A 102 24.92 32.15 -13.56
C ASN A 102 23.84 31.35 -14.27
N ASP A 103 23.97 30.96 -15.54
CA ASP A 103 22.78 30.67 -16.37
C ASP A 103 21.90 29.51 -15.86
N LEU A 104 22.50 28.35 -15.54
CA LEU A 104 21.74 27.23 -14.97
C LEU A 104 21.18 27.53 -13.57
N LEU A 105 21.92 28.23 -12.71
CA LEU A 105 21.45 28.63 -11.38
C LEU A 105 20.33 29.69 -11.46
N LEU A 106 20.42 30.63 -12.40
CA LEU A 106 19.36 31.57 -12.72
C LEU A 106 18.15 30.88 -13.33
N THR A 107 18.34 29.82 -14.12
CA THR A 107 17.24 29.00 -14.66
C THR A 107 16.52 28.25 -13.54
N ILE A 108 17.24 27.62 -12.61
CA ILE A 108 16.66 27.04 -11.38
C ILE A 108 15.89 28.11 -10.61
N ASP A 109 16.52 29.25 -10.31
CA ASP A 109 15.90 30.37 -9.61
C ASP A 109 14.72 30.99 -10.39
N LYS A 110 14.64 30.86 -11.72
CA LYS A 110 13.50 31.32 -12.53
C LYS A 110 12.34 30.32 -12.46
N CYS A 111 12.62 29.03 -12.62
CA CYS A 111 11.60 27.99 -12.56
C CYS A 111 11.02 27.86 -11.14
N GLU A 112 11.86 27.73 -10.12
CA GLU A 112 11.43 27.48 -8.73
C GLU A 112 10.78 28.70 -8.04
N LYS A 113 10.82 29.89 -8.64
CA LYS A 113 9.99 31.04 -8.23
C LYS A 113 8.50 30.84 -8.56
N VAL A 114 8.17 29.94 -9.48
CA VAL A 114 6.79 29.56 -9.79
C VAL A 114 6.35 28.53 -8.77
N THR A 115 5.61 28.96 -7.75
CA THR A 115 5.06 28.08 -6.70
C THR A 115 3.55 27.82 -6.86
N SER A 116 2.99 28.10 -8.04
CA SER A 116 1.60 27.80 -8.41
C SER A 116 1.54 26.68 -9.45
N THR A 117 0.38 26.04 -9.57
CA THR A 117 0.07 25.02 -10.59
C THR A 117 -0.78 25.58 -11.73
N GLU A 118 -0.79 26.90 -11.93
CA GLU A 118 -1.61 27.54 -12.96
C GLU A 118 -0.99 27.41 -14.36
N CYS A 119 -1.73 26.83 -15.31
CA CYS A 119 -1.28 26.69 -16.70
C CYS A 119 -1.07 28.02 -17.46
N SER A 120 -1.53 29.15 -16.88
CA SER A 120 -1.25 30.51 -17.34
C SER A 120 0.25 30.83 -17.38
N ILE A 121 1.07 30.18 -16.56
CA ILE A 121 2.52 30.46 -16.49
C ILE A 121 3.25 30.12 -17.80
N PHE A 122 2.73 29.21 -18.62
CA PHE A 122 3.29 28.87 -19.93
C PHE A 122 3.11 29.98 -20.97
N ASP A 123 2.27 30.98 -20.72
CA ASP A 123 2.18 32.20 -21.54
C ASP A 123 3.45 33.08 -21.41
N ASN A 124 4.32 32.81 -20.42
CA ASN A 124 5.66 33.41 -20.35
C ASN A 124 6.65 32.60 -21.23
N PRO A 125 7.21 33.19 -22.31
CA PRO A 125 8.11 32.50 -23.22
C PRO A 125 9.50 32.20 -22.63
N GLU A 126 9.92 32.86 -21.54
CA GLU A 126 11.12 32.43 -20.82
C GLU A 126 10.88 31.13 -20.04
N PHE A 127 9.70 30.99 -19.43
CA PHE A 127 9.34 29.82 -18.63
C PHE A 127 9.18 28.58 -19.52
N SER A 128 8.34 28.66 -20.55
CA SER A 128 8.02 27.51 -21.42
C SER A 128 9.22 26.97 -22.23
N LYS A 129 10.33 27.74 -22.32
CA LYS A 129 11.58 27.34 -22.96
C LYS A 129 12.49 26.47 -22.09
N GLN A 130 12.55 26.68 -20.78
CA GLN A 130 13.53 26.03 -19.88
C GLN A 130 12.91 25.37 -18.64
N CYS A 131 11.63 25.59 -18.38
CA CYS A 131 10.90 25.05 -17.25
C CYS A 131 9.76 24.13 -17.71
N GLY A 132 9.45 23.14 -16.89
CA GLY A 132 8.14 22.48 -16.86
C GLY A 132 7.42 22.80 -15.56
N LEU A 133 6.17 22.37 -15.44
CA LEU A 133 5.30 22.60 -14.28
C LEU A 133 4.96 21.27 -13.62
N CYS A 134 5.19 21.15 -12.31
CA CYS A 134 4.82 20.01 -11.49
C CYS A 134 3.48 20.28 -10.79
N LEU A 135 2.46 19.52 -11.15
CA LEU A 135 1.06 19.71 -10.73
C LEU A 135 0.71 19.06 -9.38
N GLU A 136 1.62 18.24 -8.85
CA GLU A 136 1.54 17.66 -7.49
C GLU A 136 2.82 17.94 -6.70
N ILE A 137 2.87 17.53 -5.43
CA ILE A 137 3.99 17.83 -4.53
C ILE A 137 5.23 16.99 -4.89
N GLY A 138 6.11 17.58 -5.69
CA GLY A 138 7.44 17.09 -6.01
C GLY A 138 8.49 17.51 -4.98
N THR A 139 9.76 17.53 -5.42
CA THR A 139 10.85 18.18 -4.70
C THR A 139 11.66 19.09 -5.62
N ASN A 140 12.11 20.23 -5.09
CA ASN A 140 12.94 21.19 -5.80
C ASN A 140 14.44 20.83 -5.72
N SER A 141 15.31 21.64 -6.34
CA SER A 141 16.78 21.49 -6.29
C SER A 141 17.35 21.37 -4.87
N ALA A 142 16.75 22.07 -3.89
CA ALA A 142 17.12 22.02 -2.48
C ALA A 142 16.54 20.80 -1.71
N ASN A 143 15.89 19.85 -2.40
CA ASN A 143 15.15 18.73 -1.81
C ASN A 143 14.07 19.17 -0.81
N LYS A 144 13.45 20.33 -1.01
CA LYS A 144 12.26 20.77 -0.27
C LYS A 144 11.02 20.34 -1.03
N LYS A 145 9.95 19.95 -0.32
CA LYS A 145 8.65 19.69 -0.94
C LYS A 145 8.16 20.97 -1.61
N ALA A 146 7.75 20.89 -2.86
CA ALA A 146 7.30 22.03 -3.66
C ALA A 146 6.29 21.60 -4.73
N VAL A 147 5.49 22.56 -5.19
CA VAL A 147 4.64 22.47 -6.39
C VAL A 147 5.06 23.59 -7.35
N GLY A 148 4.71 23.47 -8.63
CA GLY A 148 5.04 24.48 -9.64
C GLY A 148 6.35 24.19 -10.41
N GLY A 149 7.13 25.22 -10.70
CA GLY A 149 8.15 25.18 -11.74
C GLY A 149 9.41 24.40 -11.39
N LEU A 150 9.83 23.50 -12.27
CA LEU A 150 11.11 22.78 -12.21
C LEU A 150 11.83 22.88 -13.56
N VAL A 151 13.16 22.78 -13.56
CA VAL A 151 13.97 22.85 -14.79
C VAL A 151 13.82 21.57 -15.61
N ILE A 152 13.65 21.71 -16.93
CA ILE A 152 13.80 20.61 -17.89
C ILE A 152 14.71 21.04 -19.04
N SER A 153 15.64 20.16 -19.43
CA SER A 153 16.51 20.38 -20.59
C SER A 153 15.78 20.04 -21.88
N GLU A 154 16.15 20.73 -22.96
CA GLU A 154 15.62 20.46 -24.29
C GLU A 154 15.91 19.02 -24.77
N LYS A 155 16.98 18.40 -24.26
CA LYS A 155 17.31 16.99 -24.54
C LYS A 155 16.32 16.04 -23.87
N ASP A 156 16.00 16.25 -22.61
CA ASP A 156 15.08 15.38 -21.85
C ASP A 156 13.63 15.58 -22.32
N LYS A 157 13.27 16.83 -22.65
CA LYS A 157 12.00 17.21 -23.26
C LYS A 157 11.77 16.52 -24.61
N ASN A 158 12.79 16.49 -25.48
CA ASN A 158 12.69 15.79 -26.77
C ASN A 158 12.76 14.27 -26.61
N TYR A 159 13.59 13.72 -25.72
CA TYR A 159 13.60 12.28 -25.41
C TYR A 159 12.23 11.76 -24.95
N ALA A 160 11.53 12.49 -24.06
CA ALA A 160 10.18 12.13 -23.64
C ALA A 160 9.18 12.14 -24.80
N ARG A 161 9.27 13.15 -25.68
CA ARG A 161 8.42 13.28 -26.88
C ARG A 161 8.67 12.16 -27.89
N ASP A 162 9.93 11.91 -28.25
CA ASP A 162 10.34 10.86 -29.20
C ASP A 162 10.01 9.45 -28.69
N SER A 163 9.97 9.27 -27.36
CA SER A 163 9.54 8.01 -26.71
C SER A 163 8.02 7.85 -26.66
N THR A 164 7.25 8.91 -26.88
CA THR A 164 5.79 8.92 -26.76
C THR A 164 5.12 8.61 -28.09
N ARG A 165 4.03 7.82 -28.06
CA ARG A 165 3.32 7.36 -29.25
C ARG A 165 1.94 8.02 -29.36
N GLY A 166 1.61 8.52 -30.55
CA GLY A 166 0.30 9.10 -30.86
C GLY A 166 0.04 10.42 -30.13
N LEU A 167 -1.21 10.64 -29.73
CA LEU A 167 -1.69 11.86 -29.05
C LEU A 167 -1.54 11.80 -27.51
N ALA A 168 -0.78 10.83 -27.00
CA ALA A 168 -0.54 10.68 -25.57
C ALA A 168 0.28 11.84 -25.01
N ILE A 169 0.00 12.24 -23.76
CA ILE A 169 0.82 13.22 -23.04
C ILE A 169 2.15 12.55 -22.65
N PRO A 170 3.32 13.11 -23.01
CA PRO A 170 4.60 12.53 -22.66
C PRO A 170 4.84 12.50 -21.14
N ASP A 171 5.45 11.42 -20.65
CA ASP A 171 5.84 11.29 -19.24
C ASP A 171 7.20 11.97 -19.04
N TYR A 172 7.16 13.30 -18.84
CA TYR A 172 8.36 14.11 -18.66
C TYR A 172 8.96 13.94 -17.25
N GLU A 173 10.26 13.71 -17.15
CA GLU A 173 10.99 13.87 -15.88
C GLU A 173 11.69 15.25 -15.83
N PRO A 174 11.68 15.96 -14.69
CA PRO A 174 12.43 17.20 -14.53
C PRO A 174 13.93 16.94 -14.46
N THR A 175 14.72 17.71 -15.21
CA THR A 175 16.19 17.66 -15.18
C THR A 175 16.76 18.20 -13.87
N ILE A 176 16.00 18.93 -13.05
CA ILE A 176 16.40 19.29 -11.67
C ILE A 176 15.20 19.20 -10.73
N GLY A 177 15.38 18.49 -9.61
CA GLY A 177 14.33 18.17 -8.65
C GLY A 177 13.73 16.78 -8.90
N SER A 178 12.45 16.62 -8.56
CA SER A 178 11.64 15.43 -8.84
C SER A 178 10.16 15.80 -8.89
N CYS A 179 9.38 15.21 -9.79
CA CYS A 179 7.91 15.31 -9.81
C CYS A 179 7.32 13.88 -9.83
N PRO A 180 6.09 13.64 -9.32
CA PRO A 180 5.43 12.35 -9.53
C PRO A 180 5.23 12.08 -11.03
N ALA A 181 5.33 10.81 -11.43
CA ALA A 181 5.15 10.41 -12.84
C ALA A 181 3.80 10.88 -13.39
N LYS A 182 3.77 11.32 -14.65
CA LYS A 182 2.61 11.92 -15.33
C LYS A 182 2.02 13.18 -14.67
N ARG A 183 2.74 13.82 -13.73
CA ARG A 183 2.35 15.11 -13.10
C ARG A 183 3.23 16.27 -13.51
N PHE A 184 4.19 16.06 -14.41
CA PHE A 184 5.07 17.07 -14.95
C PHE A 184 4.73 17.34 -16.42
N VAL A 185 4.62 18.61 -16.79
CA VAL A 185 4.16 19.07 -18.12
C VAL A 185 5.05 20.20 -18.63
N THR A 186 5.16 20.39 -19.96
CA THR A 186 6.10 21.35 -20.57
C THR A 186 5.44 22.40 -21.46
N THR A 187 4.11 22.37 -21.56
CA THR A 187 3.29 23.27 -22.37
C THR A 187 1.95 23.54 -21.67
N LYS A 188 1.27 24.59 -22.13
CA LYS A 188 -0.06 25.00 -21.63
C LYS A 188 -1.13 23.94 -21.87
N ASP A 189 -1.13 23.31 -23.04
CA ASP A 189 -2.18 22.35 -23.42
C ASP A 189 -2.01 21.00 -22.71
N GLU A 190 -0.77 20.52 -22.55
CA GLU A 190 -0.46 19.38 -21.67
C GLU A 190 -0.90 19.67 -20.24
N CYS A 191 -0.61 20.88 -19.72
CA CYS A 191 -1.00 21.30 -18.39
C CYS A 191 -2.52 21.29 -18.19
N ILE A 192 -3.29 21.83 -19.15
CA ILE A 192 -4.75 21.83 -19.09
C ILE A 192 -5.29 20.39 -19.17
N ARG A 193 -4.76 19.53 -20.05
CA ARG A 193 -5.18 18.12 -20.13
C ARG A 193 -4.91 17.36 -18.83
N VAL A 194 -3.70 17.42 -18.26
CA VAL A 194 -3.39 16.70 -17.00
C VAL A 194 -4.19 17.29 -15.83
N THR A 195 -4.34 18.61 -15.73
CA THR A 195 -5.16 19.25 -14.69
C THR A 195 -6.62 18.82 -14.79
N ASN A 196 -7.17 18.71 -16.00
CA ASN A 196 -8.52 18.20 -16.22
C ASN A 196 -8.64 16.71 -15.86
N GLN A 197 -7.67 15.86 -16.24
CA GLN A 197 -7.64 14.45 -15.83
C GLN A 197 -7.58 14.29 -14.30
N MET A 198 -6.75 15.10 -13.62
CA MET A 198 -6.68 15.13 -12.16
C MET A 198 -8.00 15.55 -11.52
N ASN A 199 -8.58 16.68 -11.97
CA ASN A 199 -9.85 17.17 -11.44
C ASN A 199 -11.00 16.18 -11.69
N CYS A 200 -11.02 15.50 -12.83
CA CYS A 200 -12.03 14.50 -13.14
C CYS A 200 -11.98 13.30 -12.18
N ALA A 201 -10.81 12.67 -12.01
CA ALA A 201 -10.63 11.55 -11.09
C ALA A 201 -10.82 11.94 -9.60
N LYS A 202 -10.58 13.21 -9.26
CA LYS A 202 -10.78 13.77 -7.91
C LYS A 202 -12.26 14.04 -7.61
N ASN A 203 -12.95 14.68 -8.56
CA ASN A 203 -14.31 15.21 -8.36
C ASN A 203 -15.41 14.16 -8.64
N ASN A 204 -15.10 13.10 -9.40
CA ASN A 204 -15.99 11.99 -9.73
C ASN A 204 -17.39 12.48 -10.18
N THR A 205 -17.42 13.34 -11.20
CA THR A 205 -18.61 14.05 -11.64
C THR A 205 -18.53 14.43 -13.12
N PHE A 206 -19.59 14.17 -13.88
CA PHE A 206 -19.71 14.55 -15.30
C PHE A 206 -19.68 16.07 -15.53
N ASN A 207 -19.80 16.87 -14.46
CA ASN A 207 -20.01 18.31 -14.53
C ASN A 207 -18.72 19.15 -14.34
N SER A 208 -17.59 18.54 -13.96
CA SER A 208 -16.35 19.27 -13.67
C SER A 208 -15.10 18.37 -13.69
N PRO A 209 -14.20 18.50 -14.68
CA PRO A 209 -14.28 19.36 -15.86
C PRO A 209 -15.27 18.83 -16.91
N ASP A 210 -15.51 19.63 -17.96
CA ASP A 210 -16.16 19.17 -19.19
C ASP A 210 -15.55 17.86 -19.71
N GLY A 211 -16.38 16.96 -20.24
CA GLY A 211 -15.94 15.67 -20.78
C GLY A 211 -15.50 14.65 -19.73
N CYS A 212 -15.52 14.99 -18.44
CA CYS A 212 -15.29 14.02 -17.38
C CYS A 212 -16.33 12.89 -17.45
N SER A 213 -15.86 11.64 -17.50
CA SER A 213 -16.64 10.47 -17.87
C SER A 213 -16.29 9.27 -16.98
N LEU A 214 -17.26 8.41 -16.74
CA LEU A 214 -17.20 7.25 -15.85
C LEU A 214 -16.83 5.99 -16.64
N CYS A 215 -15.85 5.22 -16.20
CA CYS A 215 -15.61 3.87 -16.71
C CYS A 215 -16.65 2.90 -16.11
N TYR A 216 -17.45 2.26 -16.97
CA TYR A 216 -18.60 1.47 -16.49
C TYR A 216 -18.23 0.20 -15.69
N ALA A 217 -17.02 -0.35 -15.87
CA ALA A 217 -16.61 -1.59 -15.20
C ALA A 217 -16.02 -1.43 -13.79
N ASP A 218 -15.33 -0.32 -13.50
CA ASP A 218 -14.64 -0.10 -12.22
C ASP A 218 -15.06 1.18 -11.47
N GLY A 219 -15.88 2.03 -12.08
CA GLY A 219 -16.35 3.28 -11.49
C GLY A 219 -15.32 4.41 -11.46
N SER A 220 -14.16 4.24 -12.11
CA SER A 220 -13.14 5.28 -12.21
C SER A 220 -13.57 6.41 -13.15
N TYR A 221 -13.10 7.64 -12.89
CA TYR A 221 -13.38 8.79 -13.75
C TYR A 221 -12.17 9.21 -14.60
N SER A 222 -12.41 9.57 -15.85
CA SER A 222 -11.41 10.06 -16.81
C SER A 222 -12.03 10.99 -17.86
N VAL A 223 -11.22 11.88 -18.42
CA VAL A 223 -11.68 12.87 -19.40
C VAL A 223 -11.76 12.24 -20.79
N VAL A 224 -12.95 12.30 -21.40
CA VAL A 224 -13.24 11.97 -22.79
C VAL A 224 -13.85 13.23 -23.44
N ASP A 225 -13.00 14.11 -23.99
CA ASP A 225 -13.44 15.36 -24.61
C ASP A 225 -13.28 15.32 -26.14
N PRO A 226 -14.37 15.13 -26.92
CA PRO A 226 -14.31 15.08 -28.37
C PRO A 226 -13.95 16.42 -29.02
N ARG A 227 -13.97 17.54 -28.27
CA ARG A 227 -13.54 18.85 -28.79
C ARG A 227 -12.03 18.92 -28.98
N GLY A 228 -11.27 18.18 -28.17
CA GLY A 228 -9.81 18.05 -28.29
C GLY A 228 -9.38 16.92 -29.25
N GLN A 229 -10.25 15.93 -29.49
CA GLN A 229 -10.00 14.79 -30.36
C GLN A 229 -11.31 14.39 -31.08
N PRO A 230 -11.60 14.93 -32.28
CA PRO A 230 -12.89 14.69 -32.96
C PRO A 230 -13.19 13.20 -33.24
N ASP A 231 -12.16 12.43 -33.60
CA ASP A 231 -12.26 11.01 -33.91
C ASP A 231 -12.19 10.09 -32.68
N LEU A 232 -12.09 10.64 -31.46
CA LEU A 232 -11.99 9.85 -30.23
C LEU A 232 -13.24 9.02 -30.00
N ILE A 233 -14.44 9.59 -30.22
CA ILE A 233 -15.71 8.89 -30.02
C ILE A 233 -16.07 8.14 -31.31
N GLN A 234 -16.12 6.81 -31.21
CA GLN A 234 -16.45 5.91 -32.32
C GLN A 234 -17.97 5.62 -32.42
N GLY A 235 -18.75 6.06 -31.43
CA GLY A 235 -20.22 5.98 -31.41
C GLY A 235 -20.74 5.37 -30.11
N THR A 236 -22.00 4.94 -30.12
CA THR A 236 -22.64 4.29 -28.95
C THR A 236 -22.82 2.77 -29.09
N GLY A 237 -22.10 2.17 -30.04
CA GLY A 237 -22.01 0.72 -30.23
C GLY A 237 -22.94 0.17 -31.30
N THR A 238 -23.18 -1.13 -31.24
CA THR A 238 -23.95 -1.92 -32.21
C THR A 238 -24.88 -2.89 -31.49
N ILE A 239 -26.14 -2.99 -31.92
CA ILE A 239 -27.11 -3.94 -31.38
C ILE A 239 -27.18 -5.18 -32.27
N TYR A 240 -27.08 -6.35 -31.65
CA TYR A 240 -27.34 -7.66 -32.25
C TYR A 240 -28.72 -8.15 -31.82
N LEU A 241 -29.61 -8.44 -32.77
CA LEU A 241 -30.99 -8.85 -32.52
C LEU A 241 -31.33 -10.21 -33.14
N ILE A 242 -32.09 -11.03 -32.41
CA ILE A 242 -32.87 -12.16 -32.94
C ILE A 242 -34.33 -12.05 -32.51
N GLY A 243 -35.23 -12.78 -33.16
CA GLY A 243 -36.65 -12.71 -32.81
C GLY A 243 -37.60 -13.46 -33.73
N SER A 244 -38.89 -13.19 -33.51
CA SER A 244 -39.99 -13.50 -34.42
C SER A 244 -40.84 -12.24 -34.64
N GLY A 245 -41.32 -12.04 -35.86
CA GLY A 245 -42.18 -10.91 -36.24
C GLY A 245 -41.47 -9.79 -37.00
N ARG A 246 -42.26 -8.77 -37.33
CA ARG A 246 -41.83 -7.56 -38.04
C ARG A 246 -41.46 -6.48 -37.03
N LEU A 247 -40.19 -6.11 -37.00
CA LEU A 247 -39.66 -5.02 -36.19
C LEU A 247 -39.49 -3.77 -37.04
N THR A 248 -40.09 -2.65 -36.66
CA THR A 248 -39.67 -1.32 -37.13
C THR A 248 -38.72 -0.73 -36.09
N PHE A 249 -37.47 -0.55 -36.48
CA PHE A 249 -36.44 0.15 -35.71
C PHE A 249 -36.39 1.61 -36.13
N THR A 250 -36.38 2.53 -35.16
CA THR A 250 -36.15 3.97 -35.38
C THR A 250 -35.24 4.54 -34.30
N GLU A 251 -34.25 5.32 -34.70
CA GLU A 251 -33.34 6.04 -33.81
C GLU A 251 -33.65 7.54 -33.83
N SER A 252 -33.78 8.19 -32.66
CA SER A 252 -34.19 9.60 -32.60
C SER A 252 -33.12 10.51 -33.19
N GLY A 253 -33.51 11.44 -34.07
CA GLY A 253 -32.61 12.31 -34.83
C GLY A 253 -32.09 11.72 -36.15
N TYR A 254 -32.22 10.41 -36.37
CA TYR A 254 -31.69 9.73 -37.55
C TYR A 254 -32.86 9.16 -38.37
N GLY A 255 -33.01 9.59 -39.63
CA GLY A 255 -34.18 9.30 -40.48
C GLY A 255 -34.40 7.83 -40.88
N ASN A 256 -33.61 6.91 -40.35
CA ASN A 256 -33.51 5.51 -40.78
C ASN A 256 -34.56 4.62 -40.11
N SER A 257 -35.83 4.80 -40.47
CA SER A 257 -36.89 3.85 -40.13
C SER A 257 -36.70 2.54 -40.91
N THR A 258 -36.16 1.52 -40.25
CA THR A 258 -35.84 0.23 -40.89
C THR A 258 -36.86 -0.83 -40.50
N LEU A 259 -37.55 -1.40 -41.51
CA LEU A 259 -38.41 -2.56 -41.33
C LEU A 259 -37.58 -3.85 -41.47
N ILE A 260 -37.56 -4.65 -40.41
CA ILE A 260 -36.73 -5.85 -40.28
C ILE A 260 -37.64 -7.04 -39.97
N LYS A 261 -37.64 -8.07 -40.82
CA LYS A 261 -38.13 -9.39 -40.40
C LYS A 261 -37.09 -10.04 -39.48
N LEU A 262 -37.48 -10.26 -38.22
CA LEU A 262 -36.66 -10.96 -37.25
C LEU A 262 -36.69 -12.47 -37.52
N THR A 263 -35.57 -13.13 -37.19
CA THR A 263 -35.40 -14.59 -37.29
C THR A 263 -34.44 -15.04 -36.18
N ASN A 264 -34.13 -16.33 -36.12
CA ASN A 264 -33.04 -16.86 -35.28
C ASN A 264 -31.64 -16.44 -35.78
N THR A 265 -31.50 -15.95 -37.02
CA THR A 265 -30.22 -15.42 -37.53
C THR A 265 -30.03 -13.97 -37.04
N PRO A 266 -28.88 -13.62 -36.44
CA PRO A 266 -28.63 -12.28 -35.94
C PRO A 266 -28.78 -11.19 -37.00
N ARG A 267 -29.48 -10.12 -36.62
CA ARG A 267 -29.53 -8.83 -37.32
C ARG A 267 -28.62 -7.85 -36.59
N ILE A 268 -27.74 -7.18 -37.33
CA ILE A 268 -26.76 -6.24 -36.80
C ILE A 268 -27.25 -4.83 -37.13
N ILE A 269 -27.33 -3.95 -36.12
CA ILE A 269 -27.77 -2.56 -36.26
C ILE A 269 -26.72 -1.66 -35.57
N PRO A 270 -25.85 -0.96 -36.33
CA PRO A 270 -24.97 0.05 -35.74
C PRO A 270 -25.81 1.24 -35.25
N LEU A 271 -25.44 1.82 -34.12
CA LEU A 271 -26.08 3.00 -33.56
C LEU A 271 -25.33 4.25 -34.00
N ALA A 272 -26.05 5.24 -34.54
CA ALA A 272 -25.47 6.45 -35.10
C ALA A 272 -25.58 7.66 -34.16
N GLY A 273 -26.44 7.59 -33.16
CA GLY A 273 -26.70 8.67 -32.21
C GLY A 273 -25.72 8.76 -31.05
N PRO A 274 -25.69 9.93 -30.39
CA PRO A 274 -24.88 10.19 -29.20
C PRO A 274 -25.39 9.41 -27.99
N GLU A 275 -24.66 9.46 -26.88
CA GLU A 275 -25.09 8.82 -25.64
C GLU A 275 -26.48 9.31 -25.18
N TYR A 276 -27.20 8.42 -24.53
CA TYR A 276 -28.57 8.58 -24.07
C TYR A 276 -29.63 8.77 -25.18
N ASN A 277 -29.24 8.64 -26.46
CA ASN A 277 -30.18 8.74 -27.57
C ASN A 277 -31.28 7.68 -27.47
N THR A 278 -32.49 8.08 -27.84
CA THR A 278 -33.71 7.28 -27.67
C THR A 278 -34.00 6.45 -28.92
N ILE A 279 -33.98 5.13 -28.73
CA ILE A 279 -34.22 4.11 -29.76
C ILE A 279 -35.62 3.53 -29.54
N GLN A 280 -36.39 3.38 -30.61
CA GLN A 280 -37.71 2.77 -30.59
C GLN A 280 -37.70 1.46 -31.39
N MET A 281 -38.25 0.40 -30.78
CA MET A 281 -38.35 -0.92 -31.38
C MET A 281 -39.82 -1.37 -31.38
N ASN A 282 -40.50 -1.12 -32.50
CA ASN A 282 -41.92 -1.43 -32.70
C ASN A 282 -42.07 -2.84 -33.30
N LEU A 283 -42.28 -3.83 -32.43
CA LEU A 283 -42.45 -5.23 -32.80
C LEU A 283 -43.94 -5.58 -33.02
N GLN A 284 -44.21 -6.21 -34.15
CA GLN A 284 -45.53 -6.66 -34.59
C GLN A 284 -45.46 -8.14 -35.03
N PRO A 285 -46.55 -8.91 -34.95
CA PRO A 285 -46.56 -10.28 -35.45
C PRO A 285 -46.41 -10.28 -36.98
N GLU A 286 -45.95 -11.40 -37.54
CA GLU A 286 -46.19 -11.66 -38.96
C GLU A 286 -47.71 -11.77 -39.23
N PRO A 287 -48.18 -11.49 -40.46
CA PRO A 287 -49.57 -11.68 -40.84
C PRO A 287 -50.01 -13.14 -40.70
N GLU A 288 -50.97 -13.39 -39.82
CA GLU A 288 -51.59 -14.70 -39.65
C GLU A 288 -52.37 -15.07 -40.93
N ALA A 289 -52.15 -16.28 -41.46
CA ALA A 289 -52.84 -16.74 -42.66
C ALA A 289 -54.35 -16.87 -42.42
N LYS A 290 -55.15 -16.17 -43.23
CA LYS A 290 -56.62 -16.13 -43.14
C LYS A 290 -57.25 -16.92 -44.29
N PRO A 291 -58.42 -17.56 -44.10
CA PRO A 291 -59.24 -18.04 -45.20
C PRO A 291 -59.48 -16.94 -46.26
N PHE A 292 -59.53 -17.34 -47.53
CA PHE A 292 -59.90 -16.45 -48.63
C PHE A 292 -61.36 -15.97 -48.51
N ASP A 293 -61.57 -14.67 -48.65
CA ASP A 293 -62.86 -13.99 -48.62
C ASP A 293 -62.99 -13.04 -49.83
N ASN A 294 -64.07 -13.21 -50.60
CA ASN A 294 -64.36 -12.38 -51.77
C ASN A 294 -64.69 -10.92 -51.42
N PHE A 295 -65.02 -10.62 -50.17
CA PHE A 295 -65.37 -9.27 -49.72
C PHE A 295 -64.20 -8.51 -49.06
N TYR A 296 -63.06 -9.17 -48.86
CA TYR A 296 -61.89 -8.56 -48.21
C TYR A 296 -60.88 -7.99 -49.23
N THR A 297 -60.46 -6.74 -49.03
CA THR A 297 -59.36 -6.13 -49.79
C THR A 297 -58.04 -6.43 -49.09
N TYR A 298 -57.34 -7.46 -49.57
CA TYR A 298 -56.00 -7.84 -49.11
C TYR A 298 -54.96 -6.75 -49.41
N LYS A 299 -53.88 -6.74 -48.62
CA LYS A 299 -52.71 -5.86 -48.77
C LYS A 299 -51.46 -6.68 -49.06
N VAL A 300 -50.46 -6.05 -49.68
CA VAL A 300 -49.16 -6.69 -49.93
C VAL A 300 -48.56 -7.18 -48.60
N GLY A 301 -48.18 -8.45 -48.57
CA GLY A 301 -47.71 -9.18 -47.39
C GLY A 301 -48.80 -9.87 -46.57
N ASP A 302 -50.10 -9.72 -46.88
CA ASP A 302 -51.16 -10.54 -46.25
C ASP A 302 -51.03 -12.01 -46.70
N LEU A 303 -51.19 -12.94 -45.75
CA LEU A 303 -51.24 -14.38 -46.01
C LEU A 303 -52.69 -14.88 -46.15
N VAL A 304 -52.95 -15.65 -47.22
CA VAL A 304 -54.28 -16.11 -47.64
C VAL A 304 -54.28 -17.62 -47.85
N ILE A 305 -55.21 -18.30 -47.19
CA ILE A 305 -55.46 -19.75 -47.30
C ILE A 305 -56.53 -19.96 -48.38
N HIS A 306 -56.16 -20.61 -49.48
CA HIS A 306 -57.05 -20.91 -50.60
C HIS A 306 -56.71 -22.27 -51.21
N ASN A 307 -57.72 -23.08 -51.53
CA ASN A 307 -57.56 -24.41 -52.16
C ASN A 307 -56.43 -25.27 -51.54
N ASN A 308 -56.43 -25.41 -50.21
CA ASN A 308 -55.43 -26.14 -49.39
C ASN A 308 -53.97 -25.63 -49.51
N ASN A 309 -53.76 -24.40 -49.96
CA ASN A 309 -52.47 -23.75 -50.09
C ASN A 309 -52.45 -22.39 -49.38
N VAL A 310 -51.28 -21.95 -48.95
CA VAL A 310 -51.07 -20.61 -48.38
C VAL A 310 -50.35 -19.75 -49.41
N TYR A 311 -50.88 -18.55 -49.64
CA TYR A 311 -50.37 -17.57 -50.58
C TYR A 311 -50.02 -16.26 -49.86
N GLU A 312 -48.97 -15.58 -50.28
CA GLU A 312 -48.67 -14.20 -49.91
C GLU A 312 -49.08 -13.27 -51.05
N MET A 313 -49.81 -12.20 -50.74
CA MET A 313 -50.10 -11.15 -51.72
C MET A 313 -48.82 -10.35 -51.99
N ILE A 314 -48.29 -10.38 -53.21
CA ILE A 314 -47.04 -9.69 -53.57
C ILE A 314 -47.25 -8.38 -54.34
N GLU A 315 -48.47 -8.13 -54.83
CA GLU A 315 -48.85 -6.91 -55.57
C GLU A 315 -50.24 -6.42 -55.11
N TYR A 316 -50.43 -5.11 -55.01
CA TYR A 316 -51.69 -4.52 -54.56
C TYR A 316 -52.73 -4.43 -55.70
N ILE A 317 -53.86 -5.14 -55.55
CA ILE A 317 -54.90 -5.24 -56.60
C ILE A 317 -55.93 -4.10 -56.52
N GLY A 318 -56.04 -3.38 -55.41
CA GLY A 318 -56.91 -2.20 -55.25
C GLY A 318 -58.41 -2.47 -55.05
N ALA A 319 -58.85 -3.73 -55.13
CA ALA A 319 -60.25 -4.13 -54.93
C ALA A 319 -60.33 -5.55 -54.32
N ALA A 320 -61.47 -5.85 -53.68
CA ALA A 320 -61.78 -7.18 -53.16
C ALA A 320 -62.13 -8.17 -54.29
N GLY A 321 -62.23 -9.47 -53.96
CA GLY A 321 -62.78 -10.50 -54.85
C GLY A 321 -61.79 -11.24 -55.76
N TYR A 322 -60.49 -11.02 -55.60
CA TYR A 322 -59.47 -11.66 -56.45
C TYR A 322 -58.85 -12.89 -55.75
N ALA A 323 -59.26 -14.08 -56.18
CA ALA A 323 -58.72 -15.35 -55.69
C ALA A 323 -57.26 -15.59 -56.17
N PRO A 324 -56.39 -16.20 -55.33
CA PRO A 324 -54.99 -16.48 -55.67
C PRO A 324 -54.74 -17.38 -56.90
N ASP A 325 -55.75 -18.09 -57.41
CA ASP A 325 -55.69 -18.91 -58.62
C ASP A 325 -56.45 -18.32 -59.82
N GLY A 326 -57.10 -17.17 -59.65
CA GLY A 326 -57.89 -16.49 -60.68
C GLY A 326 -57.05 -15.69 -61.69
N ALA A 327 -57.73 -14.83 -62.45
CA ALA A 327 -57.15 -14.05 -63.56
C ALA A 327 -56.00 -13.08 -63.18
N ARG A 328 -55.72 -12.89 -61.88
CA ARG A 328 -54.57 -12.11 -61.35
C ARG A 328 -53.64 -12.95 -60.47
N LYS A 329 -53.49 -14.25 -60.75
CA LYS A 329 -52.57 -15.16 -60.05
C LYS A 329 -51.14 -14.62 -59.87
N ALA A 330 -50.65 -13.79 -60.79
CA ALA A 330 -49.33 -13.15 -60.68
C ALA A 330 -49.17 -12.24 -59.45
N SER A 331 -50.27 -11.69 -58.91
CA SER A 331 -50.26 -10.83 -57.72
C SER A 331 -50.18 -11.62 -56.40
N PHE A 332 -50.17 -12.96 -56.44
CA PHE A 332 -50.07 -13.86 -55.29
C PHE A 332 -48.96 -14.91 -55.47
N SER A 333 -48.01 -14.97 -54.54
CA SER A 333 -46.99 -16.03 -54.49
C SER A 333 -47.47 -17.19 -53.63
N LYS A 334 -47.32 -18.45 -54.07
CA LYS A 334 -47.60 -19.62 -53.20
C LYS A 334 -46.43 -19.82 -52.24
N VAL A 335 -46.71 -19.79 -50.94
CA VAL A 335 -45.74 -19.99 -49.84
C VAL A 335 -45.61 -21.48 -49.48
N SER A 336 -46.73 -22.17 -49.27
CA SER A 336 -46.76 -23.56 -48.78
C SER A 336 -48.08 -24.28 -49.11
N SER A 337 -48.21 -25.57 -48.76
CA SER A 337 -49.55 -26.15 -48.53
C SER A 337 -50.03 -25.76 -47.13
N PHE A 338 -51.34 -25.79 -46.89
CA PHE A 338 -51.89 -25.51 -45.56
C PHE A 338 -51.48 -26.58 -44.53
N GLU A 339 -51.41 -27.84 -44.93
CA GLU A 339 -50.88 -28.95 -44.10
C GLU A 339 -49.41 -28.77 -43.68
N THR A 340 -48.63 -28.00 -44.44
CA THR A 340 -47.23 -27.68 -44.13
C THR A 340 -47.04 -26.29 -43.53
N TYR A 341 -48.13 -25.52 -43.36
CA TYR A 341 -48.07 -24.17 -42.81
C TYR A 341 -48.01 -24.23 -41.28
N ILE A 342 -46.80 -24.05 -40.74
CA ILE A 342 -46.60 -23.78 -39.32
C ILE A 342 -46.83 -22.27 -39.12
N PRO A 343 -47.79 -21.84 -38.28
CA PRO A 343 -47.96 -20.43 -37.98
C PRO A 343 -46.72 -19.89 -37.25
N GLU A 344 -46.27 -18.70 -37.65
CA GLU A 344 -45.10 -18.03 -37.06
C GLU A 344 -45.25 -17.92 -35.53
N PRO A 345 -44.18 -18.22 -34.75
CA PRO A 345 -44.27 -18.22 -33.30
C PRO A 345 -44.57 -16.81 -32.76
N PRO A 346 -45.26 -16.68 -31.59
CA PRO A 346 -45.61 -15.39 -31.02
C PRO A 346 -44.43 -14.41 -31.00
N PRO A 347 -44.62 -13.15 -31.43
CA PRO A 347 -43.51 -12.25 -31.69
C PRO A 347 -42.69 -11.98 -30.43
N PHE A 348 -41.37 -12.05 -30.59
CA PHE A 348 -40.41 -11.80 -29.53
C PHE A 348 -39.17 -11.11 -30.11
N VAL A 349 -38.41 -10.42 -29.28
CA VAL A 349 -37.08 -9.89 -29.62
C VAL A 349 -36.13 -10.12 -28.46
N GLY A 350 -34.92 -10.58 -28.75
CA GLY A 350 -33.83 -10.69 -27.80
C GLY A 350 -32.53 -10.21 -28.46
N GLY A 351 -31.57 -9.76 -27.66
CA GLY A 351 -30.34 -9.21 -28.22
C GLY A 351 -29.40 -8.64 -27.18
N TYR A 352 -28.27 -8.13 -27.66
CA TYR A 352 -27.29 -7.42 -26.84
C TYR A 352 -26.76 -6.18 -27.58
N ILE A 353 -26.28 -5.19 -26.82
CA ILE A 353 -25.45 -4.09 -27.32
C ILE A 353 -23.98 -4.46 -27.14
N THR A 354 -23.12 -4.08 -28.08
CA THR A 354 -21.67 -4.35 -28.04
C THR A 354 -20.87 -3.23 -28.72
N GLY A 355 -19.59 -3.14 -28.37
CA GLY A 355 -18.59 -2.35 -29.06
C GLY A 355 -17.19 -2.79 -28.65
N ASP A 356 -16.19 -2.37 -29.43
CA ASP A 356 -14.79 -2.65 -29.18
C ASP A 356 -14.21 -1.71 -28.11
N THR A 357 -13.30 -2.24 -27.29
CA THR A 357 -12.59 -1.55 -26.20
C THR A 357 -11.13 -2.02 -26.20
N ALA A 358 -10.21 -1.33 -25.50
CA ALA A 358 -8.79 -1.68 -25.52
C ALA A 358 -8.47 -3.11 -25.01
N GLY A 359 -9.37 -3.71 -24.23
CA GLY A 359 -9.29 -5.07 -23.69
C GLY A 359 -10.06 -6.13 -24.49
N GLY A 360 -10.76 -5.76 -25.57
CA GLY A 360 -11.55 -6.68 -26.40
C GLY A 360 -12.97 -6.16 -26.65
N LYS A 361 -13.96 -7.06 -26.68
CA LYS A 361 -15.36 -6.68 -26.90
C LYS A 361 -16.13 -6.65 -25.59
N PHE A 362 -16.82 -5.54 -25.37
CA PHE A 362 -17.82 -5.42 -24.31
C PHE A 362 -19.20 -5.83 -24.84
N THR A 363 -20.02 -6.46 -23.99
CA THR A 363 -21.37 -6.92 -24.31
C THR A 363 -22.35 -6.64 -23.17
N MET A 364 -23.60 -6.32 -23.49
CA MET A 364 -24.68 -6.20 -22.51
C MET A 364 -26.04 -6.62 -23.10
N ASP A 365 -26.75 -7.52 -22.42
CA ASP A 365 -28.15 -7.90 -22.72
C ASP A 365 -29.05 -6.66 -22.85
N LEU A 366 -29.68 -6.52 -24.02
CA LEU A 366 -30.51 -5.39 -24.42
C LEU A 366 -31.63 -5.12 -23.43
N PHE A 367 -32.17 -6.16 -22.77
CA PHE A 367 -33.22 -6.00 -21.76
C PHE A 367 -32.80 -5.09 -20.59
N ARG A 368 -31.51 -5.06 -20.21
CA ARG A 368 -31.01 -4.19 -19.14
C ARG A 368 -31.21 -2.70 -19.46
N ILE A 369 -31.07 -2.33 -20.74
CA ILE A 369 -31.13 -0.93 -21.23
C ILE A 369 -32.52 -0.55 -21.80
N VAL A 370 -33.51 -1.44 -21.73
CA VAL A 370 -34.92 -1.11 -21.99
C VAL A 370 -35.49 -0.29 -20.84
N ILE A 371 -36.07 0.86 -21.15
CA ILE A 371 -36.82 1.69 -20.19
C ILE A 371 -38.19 1.05 -19.93
N LYS A 372 -38.96 0.82 -20.99
CA LYS A 372 -40.34 0.30 -20.97
C LYS A 372 -40.80 -0.17 -22.34
N ASP A 373 -41.83 -1.01 -22.37
CA ASP A 373 -42.77 -1.11 -23.47
C ASP A 373 -43.82 0.01 -23.35
N ASN A 374 -43.99 0.80 -24.40
CA ASN A 374 -44.97 1.89 -24.49
C ASN A 374 -46.41 1.38 -24.62
N ILE A 375 -46.66 0.14 -25.04
CA ILE A 375 -48.02 -0.41 -25.19
C ILE A 375 -48.61 -0.78 -23.82
N THR A 376 -47.82 -1.38 -22.93
CA THR A 376 -48.24 -1.74 -21.56
C THR A 376 -47.82 -0.75 -20.48
N GLY A 377 -46.93 0.20 -20.78
CA GLY A 377 -46.39 1.17 -19.83
C GLY A 377 -45.45 0.58 -18.78
N ARG A 378 -44.99 -0.67 -18.94
CA ARG A 378 -44.15 -1.43 -18.00
C ARG A 378 -42.88 -1.92 -18.70
N ARG A 379 -41.89 -2.43 -17.95
CA ARG A 379 -40.80 -3.19 -18.59
C ARG A 379 -41.35 -4.46 -19.28
N PRO A 380 -40.78 -4.89 -20.42
CA PRO A 380 -41.28 -6.03 -21.18
C PRO A 380 -41.09 -7.35 -20.42
N ARG A 381 -41.79 -8.40 -20.85
CA ARG A 381 -41.74 -9.71 -20.19
C ARG A 381 -40.62 -10.56 -20.79
N VAL A 382 -39.63 -10.91 -19.97
CA VAL A 382 -38.64 -11.95 -20.34
C VAL A 382 -39.33 -13.31 -20.29
N GLN A 383 -39.28 -14.06 -21.38
CA GLN A 383 -39.83 -15.41 -21.48
C GLN A 383 -38.81 -16.48 -21.06
N LYS A 384 -37.56 -16.33 -21.49
CA LYS A 384 -36.41 -17.18 -21.17
C LYS A 384 -35.11 -16.46 -21.55
N MET A 385 -33.97 -16.98 -21.07
CA MET A 385 -32.66 -16.67 -21.65
C MET A 385 -32.39 -17.58 -22.86
N VAL A 386 -31.61 -17.10 -23.82
CA VAL A 386 -31.01 -17.91 -24.91
C VAL A 386 -29.61 -17.39 -25.23
N LYS A 387 -28.78 -18.21 -25.86
CA LYS A 387 -27.47 -17.77 -26.35
C LYS A 387 -27.55 -17.15 -27.74
N LEU A 388 -26.80 -16.06 -27.93
CA LEU A 388 -26.57 -15.42 -29.22
C LEU A 388 -25.07 -15.05 -29.30
N ASN A 389 -24.32 -15.69 -30.19
CA ASN A 389 -22.85 -15.53 -30.27
C ASN A 389 -22.19 -15.75 -28.89
N ASP A 390 -22.57 -16.85 -28.23
CA ASP A 390 -22.21 -17.24 -26.85
C ASP A 390 -22.71 -16.33 -25.70
N GLU A 391 -23.13 -15.09 -25.96
CA GLU A 391 -23.76 -14.18 -24.99
C GLU A 391 -25.15 -14.67 -24.54
N ASP A 392 -25.45 -14.63 -23.24
CA ASP A 392 -26.78 -14.96 -22.69
C ASP A 392 -27.71 -13.73 -22.72
N ILE A 393 -28.74 -13.77 -23.58
CA ILE A 393 -29.68 -12.67 -23.83
C ILE A 393 -31.11 -12.97 -23.38
N SER A 394 -31.83 -11.94 -22.95
CA SER A 394 -33.24 -12.03 -22.56
C SER A 394 -34.17 -12.02 -23.78
N MET A 395 -34.97 -13.07 -23.97
CA MET A 395 -36.08 -13.04 -24.95
C MET A 395 -37.25 -12.23 -24.40
N MET A 396 -37.41 -11.00 -24.88
CA MET A 396 -38.51 -10.11 -24.52
C MET A 396 -39.75 -10.37 -25.38
N THR A 397 -40.89 -10.47 -24.71
CA THR A 397 -42.21 -10.74 -25.31
C THR A 397 -43.21 -9.64 -24.96
N PRO A 398 -44.23 -9.43 -25.82
CA PRO A 398 -45.37 -8.58 -25.51
C PRO A 398 -45.98 -8.84 -24.13
N GLY A 399 -46.55 -7.77 -23.55
CA GLY A 399 -47.37 -7.90 -22.35
C GLY A 399 -48.63 -8.74 -22.57
N PHE A 400 -49.24 -9.20 -21.47
CA PHE A 400 -50.45 -10.02 -21.51
C PHE A 400 -51.54 -9.39 -22.39
N ASN A 401 -52.19 -10.23 -23.19
CA ASN A 401 -53.25 -9.87 -24.15
C ASN A 401 -52.82 -8.94 -25.31
N SER A 402 -51.55 -8.57 -25.43
CA SER A 402 -51.03 -7.87 -26.62
C SER A 402 -50.34 -8.84 -27.58
N LYS A 403 -50.58 -8.67 -28.90
CA LYS A 403 -49.73 -9.27 -29.95
C LYS A 403 -48.56 -8.37 -30.38
N LYS A 404 -48.46 -7.14 -29.85
CA LYS A 404 -47.48 -6.11 -30.27
C LYS A 404 -46.69 -5.56 -29.07
N MET A 405 -45.53 -4.96 -29.34
CA MET A 405 -44.68 -4.33 -28.32
C MET A 405 -43.97 -3.10 -28.92
N ASN A 406 -43.79 -2.03 -28.15
CA ASN A 406 -43.03 -0.83 -28.55
C ASN A 406 -41.99 -0.56 -27.47
N LEU A 407 -40.79 -1.14 -27.60
CA LEU A 407 -39.73 -0.91 -26.61
C LEU A 407 -39.12 0.47 -26.82
N ILE A 408 -39.00 1.21 -25.72
CA ILE A 408 -38.16 2.39 -25.60
C ILE A 408 -36.85 1.97 -24.96
N VAL A 409 -35.77 2.08 -25.72
CA VAL A 409 -34.39 1.81 -25.34
C VAL A 409 -33.62 3.14 -25.34
N ARG A 410 -32.60 3.26 -24.51
CA ARG A 410 -31.61 4.35 -24.61
C ARG A 410 -30.22 3.76 -24.62
N SER A 411 -29.39 4.20 -25.58
CA SER A 411 -28.00 3.75 -25.69
C SER A 411 -27.17 4.44 -24.60
N PRO A 412 -26.68 3.75 -23.56
CA PRO A 412 -26.20 4.41 -22.35
C PRO A 412 -24.67 4.45 -22.26
N PHE A 413 -23.99 4.22 -23.39
CA PHE A 413 -22.55 4.00 -23.47
C PHE A 413 -21.94 4.81 -24.60
N THR A 414 -20.75 5.36 -24.35
CA THR A 414 -19.87 5.94 -25.35
C THR A 414 -18.68 5.01 -25.55
N PHE A 415 -18.51 4.53 -26.79
CA PHE A 415 -17.33 3.78 -27.21
C PHE A 415 -16.34 4.74 -27.87
N ILE A 416 -15.06 4.57 -27.54
CA ILE A 416 -13.96 5.40 -28.04
C ILE A 416 -12.95 4.55 -28.79
N ASP A 417 -12.02 5.18 -29.51
CA ASP A 417 -10.92 4.47 -30.17
C ASP A 417 -10.13 3.63 -29.14
N GLN A 418 -10.11 2.32 -29.35
CA GLN A 418 -9.37 1.33 -28.55
C GLN A 418 -7.86 1.58 -28.51
N TYR A 419 -7.31 2.38 -29.44
CA TYR A 419 -5.89 2.75 -29.48
C TYR A 419 -5.59 4.13 -28.84
N SER A 420 -6.60 4.85 -28.35
CA SER A 420 -6.42 6.14 -27.66
C SER A 420 -5.73 5.98 -26.29
N GLN A 421 -5.13 7.06 -25.78
CA GLN A 421 -4.59 7.07 -24.40
C GLN A 421 -5.73 6.90 -23.40
N GLU A 422 -6.84 7.57 -23.65
CA GLU A 422 -8.06 7.58 -22.85
C GLU A 422 -8.66 6.17 -22.70
N ALA A 423 -8.59 5.30 -23.72
CA ALA A 423 -9.07 3.92 -23.65
C ALA A 423 -8.26 3.03 -22.68
N THR A 424 -6.99 3.36 -22.40
CA THR A 424 -6.21 2.62 -21.41
C THR A 424 -6.78 2.80 -19.99
N ASN A 425 -7.43 3.92 -19.71
CA ASN A 425 -8.07 4.20 -18.42
C ASN A 425 -9.39 3.41 -18.21
N CYS A 426 -9.98 2.84 -19.26
CA CYS A 426 -11.19 2.00 -19.16
C CYS A 426 -11.06 0.75 -20.03
N THR A 427 -9.97 0.01 -19.84
CA THR A 427 -9.52 -1.02 -20.80
C THR A 427 -10.62 -2.03 -21.18
N GLY A 428 -11.36 -2.57 -20.21
CA GLY A 428 -12.34 -3.64 -20.44
C GLY A 428 -13.78 -3.19 -20.74
N SER A 429 -14.05 -1.90 -20.96
CA SER A 429 -15.42 -1.35 -20.88
C SER A 429 -15.62 -0.08 -21.71
N PRO A 430 -16.85 0.24 -22.15
CA PRO A 430 -17.19 1.59 -22.59
C PRO A 430 -17.15 2.58 -21.43
N PHE A 431 -17.13 3.86 -21.81
CA PHE A 431 -17.43 4.97 -20.91
C PHE A 431 -18.93 5.23 -20.83
N VAL A 432 -19.33 5.87 -19.74
CA VAL A 432 -20.57 6.62 -19.58
C VAL A 432 -20.18 8.09 -19.49
N THR A 433 -20.74 8.95 -20.33
CA THR A 433 -20.38 10.39 -20.41
C THR A 433 -21.53 11.31 -19.99
N SER A 434 -22.65 10.76 -19.50
CA SER A 434 -23.82 11.55 -19.06
C SER A 434 -24.37 11.12 -17.69
N PRO A 435 -24.81 12.09 -16.85
CA PRO A 435 -25.54 11.81 -15.61
C PRO A 435 -26.77 10.92 -15.81
N GLU A 436 -27.46 11.08 -16.95
CA GLU A 436 -28.71 10.39 -17.25
C GLU A 436 -28.52 8.92 -17.59
N SER A 437 -27.43 8.56 -18.30
CA SER A 437 -27.01 7.17 -18.49
C SER A 437 -26.60 6.51 -17.19
N ALA A 438 -25.83 7.21 -16.33
CA ALA A 438 -25.47 6.70 -15.01
C ALA A 438 -26.70 6.43 -14.13
N LYS A 439 -27.67 7.35 -14.12
CA LYS A 439 -29.00 7.21 -13.48
C LYS A 439 -29.86 6.07 -14.04
N GLN A 440 -29.64 5.67 -15.30
CA GLN A 440 -30.34 4.55 -15.94
C GLN A 440 -29.68 3.21 -15.62
N LEU A 441 -28.34 3.16 -15.63
CA LEU A 441 -27.56 1.96 -15.39
C LEU A 441 -27.44 1.61 -13.90
N GLY A 442 -27.53 2.62 -13.02
CA GLY A 442 -27.15 2.47 -11.61
C GLY A 442 -25.65 2.29 -11.43
N SER A 443 -24.84 2.86 -12.33
CA SER A 443 -23.39 2.65 -12.37
C SER A 443 -22.58 3.50 -11.39
N ASP A 444 -23.22 4.48 -10.73
CA ASP A 444 -22.57 5.38 -9.79
C ASP A 444 -23.56 5.80 -8.68
N PRO A 445 -23.23 5.62 -7.39
CA PRO A 445 -24.12 5.95 -6.26
C PRO A 445 -24.30 7.46 -6.02
N CYS A 446 -23.46 8.32 -6.60
CA CYS A 446 -23.69 9.77 -6.67
C CYS A 446 -24.78 10.13 -7.67
N TYR A 447 -25.08 9.27 -8.64
CA TYR A 447 -26.05 9.51 -9.72
C TYR A 447 -27.30 8.63 -9.60
N THR A 448 -28.00 8.75 -8.47
CA THR A 448 -29.36 8.20 -8.29
C THR A 448 -30.42 9.14 -8.87
N ARG A 449 -31.70 8.71 -8.85
CA ARG A 449 -32.83 9.54 -9.29
C ARG A 449 -33.03 10.78 -8.43
N ASP A 450 -32.79 10.66 -7.13
CA ASP A 450 -33.03 11.70 -6.12
C ASP A 450 -31.74 12.49 -5.77
N SER A 451 -30.63 12.17 -6.44
CA SER A 451 -29.34 12.85 -6.30
C SER A 451 -29.35 14.27 -6.87
N GLU A 452 -29.25 15.24 -5.97
CA GLU A 452 -29.04 16.67 -6.23
C GLU A 452 -28.17 17.28 -5.10
N PRO A 453 -27.62 18.50 -5.25
CA PRO A 453 -26.87 19.18 -4.19
C PRO A 453 -27.62 19.17 -2.85
N GLY A 454 -26.96 18.72 -1.78
CA GLY A 454 -27.58 18.56 -0.46
C GLY A 454 -28.37 17.27 -0.24
N LYS A 455 -28.46 16.37 -1.24
CA LYS A 455 -29.17 15.07 -1.17
C LYS A 455 -28.41 13.87 -1.74
N TYR A 456 -27.09 13.96 -1.91
CA TYR A 456 -26.29 12.80 -2.34
C TYR A 456 -26.36 11.66 -1.30
N SER A 457 -26.27 10.41 -1.78
CA SER A 457 -26.32 9.21 -0.94
C SER A 457 -25.12 9.14 0.01
N VAL A 458 -25.25 8.40 1.12
CA VAL A 458 -24.12 8.16 2.04
C VAL A 458 -22.97 7.46 1.28
N GLU A 459 -23.28 6.44 0.49
CA GLU A 459 -22.34 5.69 -0.35
C GLU A 459 -21.55 6.58 -1.33
N CYS A 460 -22.21 7.56 -1.96
CA CYS A 460 -21.54 8.60 -2.77
C CYS A 460 -20.52 9.39 -1.95
N LEU A 461 -20.93 9.88 -0.78
CA LEU A 461 -20.08 10.71 0.08
C LEU A 461 -18.91 9.89 0.67
N GLU A 462 -19.12 8.60 0.97
CA GLU A 462 -18.08 7.66 1.39
C GLU A 462 -17.05 7.44 0.27
N ASN A 463 -17.50 7.17 -0.96
CA ASN A 463 -16.62 7.01 -2.12
C ASN A 463 -15.83 8.30 -2.43
N LEU A 464 -16.48 9.48 -2.41
CA LEU A 464 -15.78 10.76 -2.55
C LEU A 464 -14.72 10.96 -1.45
N PHE A 465 -15.00 10.54 -0.22
CA PHE A 465 -14.07 10.68 0.90
C PHE A 465 -12.80 9.82 0.72
N LEU A 466 -12.97 8.59 0.26
CA LEU A 466 -11.86 7.65 0.03
C LEU A 466 -11.06 8.03 -1.23
N ASN A 467 -11.74 8.39 -2.33
CA ASN A 467 -11.07 8.81 -3.57
C ASN A 467 -10.24 10.08 -3.39
N ASN A 468 -10.65 10.98 -2.49
CA ASN A 468 -9.88 12.18 -2.11
C ASN A 468 -8.77 11.90 -1.08
N SER A 469 -8.25 10.67 -1.01
CA SER A 469 -7.11 10.25 -0.18
C SER A 469 -7.29 10.35 1.33
N CYS A 470 -8.54 10.41 1.81
CA CYS A 470 -8.86 10.23 3.23
C CYS A 470 -9.28 8.79 3.54
N SER A 471 -9.52 8.47 4.81
CA SER A 471 -9.78 7.10 5.29
C SER A 471 -11.11 6.95 6.02
N ASP A 472 -11.59 5.70 6.08
CA ASP A 472 -12.70 5.22 6.91
C ASP A 472 -12.65 5.68 8.38
N LYS A 473 -11.44 5.85 8.93
CA LYS A 473 -11.18 6.29 10.31
C LYS A 473 -11.25 7.81 10.50
N GLY A 474 -11.36 8.58 9.42
CA GLY A 474 -11.51 10.03 9.47
C GLY A 474 -12.74 10.46 10.28
N SER A 475 -12.61 11.47 11.13
CA SER A 475 -13.78 12.00 11.85
C SER A 475 -14.83 12.56 10.88
N GLY A 476 -14.41 13.03 9.69
CA GLY A 476 -15.30 13.47 8.62
C GLY A 476 -15.91 12.34 7.77
N TYR A 477 -15.46 11.09 7.90
CA TYR A 477 -15.97 9.97 7.08
C TYR A 477 -17.47 9.74 7.37
N PRO A 478 -18.38 9.80 6.38
CA PRO A 478 -19.77 10.24 6.56
C PRO A 478 -20.76 9.18 7.08
N THR A 479 -20.33 8.36 8.05
CA THR A 479 -21.09 7.26 8.68
C THR A 479 -22.34 7.65 9.46
N THR A 480 -22.67 8.93 9.57
CA THR A 480 -23.92 9.40 10.20
C THR A 480 -24.50 10.61 9.47
N PRO A 481 -25.83 10.83 9.48
CA PRO A 481 -26.47 11.96 8.79
C PRO A 481 -25.90 13.33 9.17
N THR A 482 -25.40 13.50 10.40
CA THR A 482 -24.73 14.73 10.83
C THR A 482 -23.44 14.97 10.04
N LYS A 483 -22.57 13.97 9.94
CA LYS A 483 -21.33 14.06 9.15
C LYS A 483 -21.62 14.18 7.65
N SER A 484 -22.62 13.45 7.15
CA SER A 484 -23.10 13.62 5.76
C SER A 484 -23.51 15.08 5.53
N GLY A 485 -24.19 15.71 6.50
CA GLY A 485 -24.54 17.13 6.49
C GLY A 485 -23.32 18.08 6.44
N GLU A 486 -22.26 17.79 7.21
CA GLU A 486 -21.02 18.59 7.20
C GLU A 486 -20.27 18.55 5.84
N LEU A 487 -20.45 17.49 5.05
CA LEU A 487 -19.99 17.41 3.66
C LEU A 487 -21.01 18.05 2.69
N LEU A 488 -22.30 17.76 2.84
CA LEU A 488 -23.36 18.23 1.94
C LEU A 488 -23.60 19.73 1.98
N PHE A 489 -23.29 20.42 3.08
CA PHE A 489 -23.58 21.84 3.27
C PHE A 489 -22.37 22.66 3.72
N ASP A 490 -22.27 23.91 3.28
CA ASP A 490 -21.27 24.87 3.76
C ASP A 490 -21.63 25.42 5.16
N LYS A 491 -20.73 26.21 5.75
CA LYS A 491 -20.92 26.83 7.08
C LYS A 491 -22.07 27.87 7.14
N LYS A 492 -22.73 28.17 6.03
CA LYS A 492 -23.90 29.05 5.93
C LYS A 492 -25.21 28.27 5.65
N GLY A 493 -25.12 26.95 5.44
CA GLY A 493 -26.25 26.09 5.07
C GLY A 493 -26.51 25.98 3.56
N ASN A 494 -25.61 26.49 2.71
CA ASN A 494 -25.73 26.30 1.26
C ASN A 494 -25.37 24.87 0.87
N ALA A 495 -26.15 24.23 0.01
CA ALA A 495 -25.85 22.91 -0.53
C ALA A 495 -24.60 22.96 -1.44
N ARG A 496 -23.67 22.02 -1.23
CA ARG A 496 -22.47 21.81 -2.06
C ARG A 496 -22.77 20.91 -3.26
N SER A 497 -22.08 21.12 -4.39
CA SER A 497 -22.00 20.14 -5.49
C SER A 497 -20.95 19.06 -5.21
N LEU A 498 -20.93 17.98 -6.01
CA LEU A 498 -19.90 16.93 -5.95
C LEU A 498 -18.47 17.50 -6.07
N ALA A 499 -18.28 18.55 -6.88
CA ALA A 499 -16.99 19.22 -7.01
C ALA A 499 -16.62 19.98 -5.72
N ASP A 500 -17.52 20.81 -5.17
CA ASP A 500 -17.28 21.54 -3.92
C ASP A 500 -17.02 20.60 -2.72
N ILE A 501 -17.66 19.43 -2.70
CA ILE A 501 -17.43 18.38 -1.71
C ILE A 501 -16.02 17.79 -1.86
N SER A 502 -15.63 17.47 -3.10
CA SER A 502 -14.32 16.88 -3.40
C SER A 502 -13.18 17.87 -3.17
N ASP A 503 -13.33 19.13 -3.59
CA ASP A 503 -12.40 20.22 -3.27
C ASP A 503 -12.24 20.40 -1.76
N PHE A 504 -13.35 20.40 -1.01
CA PHE A 504 -13.31 20.50 0.45
C PHE A 504 -12.57 19.33 1.09
N ILE A 505 -12.83 18.08 0.70
CA ILE A 505 -12.15 16.90 1.26
C ILE A 505 -10.67 16.88 0.85
N TYR A 506 -10.35 17.21 -0.40
CA TYR A 506 -8.98 17.27 -0.90
C TYR A 506 -8.13 18.31 -0.19
N GLU A 507 -8.69 19.50 0.10
CA GLU A 507 -8.03 20.52 0.94
C GLU A 507 -7.63 19.92 2.30
N LYS A 508 -8.54 19.15 2.93
CA LYS A 508 -8.29 18.47 4.21
C LYS A 508 -7.22 17.39 4.08
N ALA A 509 -7.22 16.62 3.00
CA ALA A 509 -6.21 15.59 2.73
C ALA A 509 -4.81 16.19 2.53
N VAL A 510 -4.69 17.25 1.72
CA VAL A 510 -3.42 17.96 1.50
C VAL A 510 -2.89 18.55 2.80
N ILE A 511 -3.73 19.23 3.60
CA ILE A 511 -3.31 19.76 4.90
C ILE A 511 -2.89 18.61 5.83
N ALA A 512 -3.67 17.54 5.93
CA ALA A 512 -3.36 16.38 6.77
C ALA A 512 -2.01 15.73 6.41
N ALA A 513 -1.70 15.58 5.12
CA ALA A 513 -0.48 14.94 4.63
C ALA A 513 0.78 15.82 4.67
N THR A 514 0.63 17.14 4.86
CA THR A 514 1.75 18.10 4.68
C THR A 514 1.98 19.07 5.83
N GLY A 515 0.94 19.44 6.59
CA GLY A 515 0.96 20.57 7.52
C GLY A 515 0.97 21.95 6.84
N LEU A 516 0.78 22.02 5.53
CA LEU A 516 0.74 23.26 4.74
C LEU A 516 -0.70 23.60 4.34
N ASP A 517 -1.03 24.89 4.27
CA ASP A 517 -2.25 25.39 3.63
C ASP A 517 -2.13 25.40 2.08
N PRO A 518 -3.23 25.64 1.33
CA PRO A 518 -3.19 25.70 -0.14
C PRO A 518 -2.27 26.77 -0.75
N THR A 519 -1.72 27.69 0.05
CA THR A 519 -0.69 28.67 -0.39
C THR A 519 0.74 28.19 -0.13
N GLY A 520 0.92 26.94 0.35
CA GLY A 520 2.20 26.35 0.70
C GLY A 520 2.75 26.80 2.06
N LYS A 521 1.96 27.53 2.86
CA LYS A 521 2.39 28.09 4.15
C LYS A 521 2.12 27.10 5.28
N SER A 522 3.09 26.92 6.17
CA SER A 522 2.96 26.04 7.33
C SER A 522 1.90 26.53 8.33
N LEU A 523 1.03 25.62 8.74
CA LEU A 523 -0.05 25.83 9.70
C LEU A 523 0.39 25.53 11.15
N SER A 524 -0.43 25.87 12.14
CA SER A 524 -0.14 25.46 13.53
C SER A 524 -0.41 23.96 13.71
N PHE A 525 0.27 23.32 14.67
CA PHE A 525 0.02 21.91 15.01
C PHE A 525 -1.44 21.62 15.36
N ARG A 526 -2.16 22.59 15.94
CA ARG A 526 -3.59 22.45 16.23
C ARG A 526 -4.38 22.32 14.94
N ASP A 527 -4.19 23.27 14.01
CA ASP A 527 -4.95 23.29 12.75
C ASP A 527 -4.58 22.08 11.88
N TRP A 528 -3.29 21.73 11.78
CA TRP A 528 -2.84 20.51 11.10
C TRP A 528 -3.46 19.25 11.73
N SER A 529 -3.48 19.15 13.07
CA SER A 529 -4.11 18.02 13.76
C SER A 529 -5.64 17.98 13.56
N GLU A 530 -6.34 19.11 13.50
CA GLU A 530 -7.79 19.15 13.24
C GLU A 530 -8.11 18.57 11.85
N ASN A 531 -7.36 18.99 10.81
CA ASN A 531 -7.52 18.45 9.46
C ASN A 531 -7.06 16.98 9.34
N SER A 532 -6.02 16.58 10.09
CA SER A 532 -5.55 15.18 10.16
C SER A 532 -6.55 14.25 10.86
N VAL A 533 -7.20 14.68 11.94
CA VAL A 533 -8.28 13.93 12.59
C VAL A 533 -9.49 13.82 11.66
N PHE A 534 -9.84 14.91 10.96
CA PHE A 534 -10.91 14.89 9.94
C PHE A 534 -10.66 13.80 8.89
N CYS A 535 -9.46 13.77 8.28
CA CYS A 535 -9.16 12.93 7.12
C CYS A 535 -8.70 11.49 7.48
N THR A 536 -7.89 11.34 8.53
CA THR A 536 -7.20 10.07 8.86
C THR A 536 -7.62 9.45 10.21
N GLY A 537 -8.36 10.21 11.04
CA GLY A 537 -8.64 9.86 12.43
C GLY A 537 -7.47 10.09 13.39
N GLN A 538 -6.29 10.44 12.89
CA GLN A 538 -5.08 10.55 13.71
C GLN A 538 -4.75 11.99 14.09
N ALA A 539 -4.63 12.24 15.40
CA ALA A 539 -4.15 13.52 15.92
C ALA A 539 -2.62 13.67 15.76
N ILE A 540 -2.20 14.83 15.28
CA ILE A 540 -0.79 15.23 15.14
C ILE A 540 -0.34 15.88 16.44
N THR A 541 0.48 15.19 17.22
CA THR A 541 0.97 15.66 18.53
C THR A 541 2.39 16.24 18.46
N SER A 542 3.06 16.06 17.32
CA SER A 542 4.43 16.48 17.06
C SER A 542 4.69 16.59 15.54
N PRO A 543 5.72 17.33 15.10
CA PRO A 543 6.17 17.29 13.69
C PRO A 543 6.75 15.94 13.26
N CYS A 544 6.83 14.96 14.18
CA CYS A 544 7.28 13.59 13.95
C CYS A 544 6.14 12.59 13.73
N ASP A 545 4.86 12.98 13.91
CA ASP A 545 3.70 12.14 13.61
C ASP A 545 3.40 12.15 12.09
N ILE A 546 4.41 11.87 11.27
CA ILE A 546 4.36 11.86 9.80
C ILE A 546 4.34 10.43 9.25
N ALA A 547 3.87 10.23 8.01
CA ALA A 547 3.86 8.90 7.37
C ALA A 547 5.25 8.23 7.29
N ALA A 548 6.34 9.01 7.28
CA ALA A 548 7.72 8.52 7.33
C ALA A 548 8.27 8.34 8.76
N ARG A 549 7.40 8.24 9.79
CA ARG A 549 7.78 8.11 11.21
C ARG A 549 8.81 7.00 11.44
N ASP A 550 8.54 5.81 10.91
CA ASP A 550 9.29 4.60 11.30
C ASP A 550 10.46 4.31 10.34
N THR A 551 10.34 4.73 9.08
CA THR A 551 11.34 4.52 8.02
C THR A 551 12.30 5.70 7.83
N GLY A 552 11.84 6.94 8.07
CA GLY A 552 12.52 8.16 7.65
C GLY A 552 12.53 8.34 6.12
N PRO A 553 13.23 9.38 5.60
CA PRO A 553 13.97 10.40 6.33
C PRO A 553 13.05 11.47 6.95
N LEU A 554 13.36 11.89 8.17
CA LEU A 554 12.54 12.85 8.93
C LEU A 554 12.67 14.30 8.45
N THR A 555 11.66 15.13 8.74
CA THR A 555 11.64 16.59 8.48
C THR A 555 12.60 17.36 9.41
N SER A 556 12.97 18.60 9.07
CA SER A 556 13.79 19.43 9.97
C SER A 556 13.10 19.75 11.27
N ASP A 557 11.79 20.04 11.23
CA ASP A 557 11.03 20.29 12.45
C ASP A 557 10.92 19.05 13.33
N CYS A 558 10.80 17.84 12.77
CA CYS A 558 10.91 16.62 13.56
C CYS A 558 12.31 16.46 14.17
N LEU A 559 13.37 16.61 13.39
CA LEU A 559 14.74 16.46 13.88
C LEU A 559 15.09 17.49 14.98
N ALA A 560 14.68 18.75 14.80
CA ALA A 560 14.82 19.79 15.83
C ALA A 560 13.98 19.50 17.08
N TYR A 561 12.73 19.04 16.92
CA TYR A 561 11.84 18.65 18.01
C TYR A 561 12.42 17.49 18.84
N LEU A 562 13.04 16.49 18.19
CA LEU A 562 13.74 15.41 18.87
C LEU A 562 15.01 15.92 19.59
N TRP A 563 15.82 16.76 18.94
CA TRP A 563 17.06 17.30 19.52
C TRP A 563 16.81 18.22 20.74
N ASP A 564 15.78 19.05 20.69
CA ASP A 564 15.37 19.92 21.80
C ASP A 564 14.58 19.16 22.91
N ASN A 565 14.56 17.82 22.87
CA ASN A 565 13.79 16.91 23.75
C ASN A 565 12.27 17.16 23.82
N GLN A 566 11.68 17.84 22.83
CA GLN A 566 10.30 18.35 22.93
C GLN A 566 9.22 17.24 22.97
N GLY A 567 9.58 15.98 22.69
CA GLY A 567 8.71 14.80 22.84
C GLY A 567 8.57 14.28 24.28
N GLU A 568 9.32 14.83 25.23
CA GLU A 568 9.21 14.50 26.66
C GLU A 568 7.77 14.70 27.17
N ASN A 569 7.25 13.70 27.89
CA ASN A 569 5.87 13.60 28.36
C ASN A 569 4.78 13.65 27.26
N LYS A 570 5.11 13.28 26.01
CA LYS A 570 4.18 13.21 24.85
C LYS A 570 4.27 11.87 24.12
N LYS A 571 3.35 11.61 23.16
CA LYS A 571 3.25 10.39 22.34
C LYS A 571 4.53 10.02 21.57
N THR A 572 5.37 10.99 21.23
CA THR A 572 6.68 10.77 20.57
C THR A 572 7.74 10.24 21.54
N GLY A 573 7.55 10.45 22.84
CA GLY A 573 8.50 10.10 23.90
C GLY A 573 9.71 11.03 23.96
N ALA A 574 10.38 11.05 25.12
CA ALA A 574 11.65 11.77 25.27
C ALA A 574 12.73 11.17 24.35
N THR A 575 13.64 12.02 23.88
CA THR A 575 14.86 11.62 23.15
C THR A 575 15.96 11.23 24.14
N TYR A 576 16.08 11.97 25.24
CA TYR A 576 17.11 11.80 26.26
C TYR A 576 16.50 11.27 27.56
N GLY A 577 17.17 10.32 28.20
CA GLY A 577 16.62 9.63 29.37
C GLY A 577 16.43 10.51 30.62
N LEU A 578 15.50 10.08 31.49
CA LEU A 578 15.14 10.77 32.74
C LEU A 578 16.32 10.92 33.74
N MET A 579 17.43 10.19 33.58
CA MET A 579 18.65 10.39 34.39
C MET A 579 19.54 11.55 33.91
N SER A 580 19.03 12.46 33.10
CA SER A 580 19.64 13.74 32.70
C SER A 580 19.74 14.77 33.85
N PHE A 581 20.07 14.31 35.07
CA PHE A 581 20.22 15.13 36.28
C PHE A 581 21.68 15.32 36.79
N ALA A 582 22.69 14.77 36.08
CA ALA A 582 24.13 14.97 36.33
C ALA A 582 24.55 16.46 36.48
N ARG A 583 25.07 16.95 37.63
CA ARG A 583 25.45 18.37 37.82
C ARG A 583 26.31 18.91 36.66
N SER A 584 25.98 20.10 36.15
CA SER A 584 26.76 20.76 35.10
C SER A 584 28.21 20.97 35.57
N MET A 585 29.18 20.64 34.72
CA MET A 585 30.59 20.98 34.96
C MET A 585 30.91 22.46 34.66
N PHE A 586 29.95 23.19 34.08
CA PHE A 586 30.17 24.49 33.45
C PHE A 586 29.33 25.63 34.06
N ASP A 587 28.45 25.34 35.03
CA ASP A 587 27.62 26.35 35.71
C ASP A 587 27.08 25.80 37.05
N ASN A 588 26.88 26.67 38.04
CA ASN A 588 26.34 26.32 39.37
C ASN A 588 24.81 26.10 39.37
N GLY A 589 24.14 26.26 38.23
CA GLY A 589 22.68 26.12 38.09
C GLY A 589 22.19 24.74 37.63
N LYS A 590 20.96 24.37 38.04
CA LYS A 590 20.20 23.26 37.45
C LYS A 590 19.66 23.65 36.06
N LYS A 591 20.50 23.61 35.02
CA LYS A 591 20.07 23.72 33.61
C LYS A 591 19.78 22.34 33.01
N ASN A 592 18.97 22.30 31.95
CA ASN A 592 18.60 21.06 31.25
C ASN A 592 19.81 20.39 30.59
N ARG A 593 19.77 19.07 30.49
CA ARG A 593 20.91 18.23 30.06
C ARG A 593 20.47 17.27 28.96
N PHE A 594 20.32 17.89 27.80
CA PHE A 594 20.23 17.29 26.48
C PHE A 594 21.16 18.08 25.55
N CYS A 595 21.42 17.59 24.34
CA CYS A 595 22.32 18.28 23.41
C CYS A 595 21.79 19.68 23.05
N THR A 596 22.68 20.66 22.90
CA THR A 596 22.31 22.07 22.71
C THR A 596 22.39 22.49 21.25
N ARG A 597 21.77 23.62 20.91
CA ARG A 597 21.83 24.23 19.56
C ARG A 597 23.19 24.84 19.20
N SER A 598 24.16 24.77 20.11
CA SER A 598 25.57 25.05 19.81
C SER A 598 26.31 23.84 19.25
N GLY A 599 25.82 22.62 19.49
CA GLY A 599 26.45 21.38 19.02
C GLY A 599 26.54 21.31 17.50
N ILE A 600 27.69 20.88 16.96
CA ILE A 600 27.88 20.83 15.50
C ILE A 600 26.97 19.81 14.79
N LEU A 601 26.39 18.86 15.55
CA LEU A 601 25.33 17.95 15.07
C LEU A 601 23.91 18.43 15.44
N SER A 602 23.71 19.64 15.93
CA SER A 602 22.35 20.16 16.14
C SER A 602 21.65 20.38 14.80
N PRO A 603 20.41 19.86 14.61
CA PRO A 603 19.63 20.09 13.39
C PRO A 603 19.33 21.57 13.08
N ARG A 604 19.41 22.46 14.08
CA ARG A 604 19.27 23.92 13.93
C ARG A 604 20.39 24.67 14.62
N ASN A 605 20.88 25.70 13.94
CA ASN A 605 21.85 26.65 14.45
C ASN A 605 21.23 27.54 15.55
N LEU A 606 22.07 28.33 16.22
CA LEU A 606 21.64 29.29 17.26
C LEU A 606 20.69 30.38 16.73
N ASP A 607 20.74 30.70 15.43
CA ASP A 607 19.79 31.61 14.76
C ASP A 607 18.49 30.93 14.30
N ASN A 608 18.25 29.69 14.76
CA ASN A 608 17.10 28.84 14.43
C ASN A 608 16.98 28.44 12.95
N LYS A 609 18.00 28.69 12.10
CA LYS A 609 18.05 28.13 10.74
C LYS A 609 18.49 26.66 10.75
N ASP A 610 18.00 25.89 9.79
CA ASP A 610 18.37 24.48 9.62
C ASP A 610 19.89 24.33 9.32
N ASN A 611 20.56 23.46 10.06
CA ASN A 611 21.97 23.09 9.84
C ASN A 611 22.02 21.96 8.82
N GLU A 612 22.25 22.27 7.54
CA GLU A 612 22.18 21.28 6.45
C GLU A 612 23.12 20.08 6.65
N SER A 613 24.30 20.28 7.25
CA SER A 613 25.25 19.21 7.54
C SER A 613 24.73 18.23 8.59
N ALA A 614 24.22 18.74 9.73
CA ALA A 614 23.58 17.91 10.75
C ALA A 614 22.29 17.26 10.25
N MET A 615 21.49 17.99 9.48
CA MET A 615 20.27 17.50 8.82
C MET A 615 20.57 16.33 7.87
N LYS A 616 21.64 16.42 7.06
CA LYS A 616 22.13 15.37 6.15
C LYS A 616 22.77 14.19 6.87
N TYR A 617 23.21 14.38 8.12
CA TYR A 617 23.64 13.30 9.03
C TYR A 617 22.42 12.56 9.60
N TRP A 618 21.50 13.25 10.31
CA TRP A 618 20.35 12.61 10.96
C TRP A 618 19.37 11.97 9.98
N LYS A 619 19.14 12.55 8.80
CA LYS A 619 18.31 11.96 7.73
C LYS A 619 18.84 10.60 7.20
N LYS A 620 20.04 10.16 7.59
CA LYS A 620 20.58 8.82 7.28
C LYS A 620 20.24 7.76 8.33
N MET A 621 19.83 8.15 9.54
CA MET A 621 19.61 7.22 10.66
C MET A 621 18.28 6.46 10.61
N GLY A 622 17.36 6.83 9.70
CA GLY A 622 16.06 6.20 9.55
C GLY A 622 14.93 6.98 10.24
N GLY A 623 14.00 6.26 10.85
CA GLY A 623 12.83 6.82 11.54
C GLY A 623 13.12 7.41 12.92
N VAL A 624 12.04 7.86 13.57
CA VAL A 624 12.00 8.59 14.85
C VAL A 624 12.77 7.88 15.95
N ASP A 625 12.51 6.59 16.19
CA ASP A 625 13.17 5.89 17.30
C ASP A 625 14.64 5.55 17.00
N ALA A 626 15.01 5.34 15.74
CA ALA A 626 16.42 5.18 15.35
C ALA A 626 17.21 6.49 15.51
N VAL A 627 16.62 7.63 15.10
CA VAL A 627 17.18 8.97 15.36
C VAL A 627 17.26 9.25 16.86
N LYS A 628 16.20 8.98 17.63
CA LYS A 628 16.19 9.17 19.08
C LYS A 628 17.29 8.38 19.76
N ASN A 629 17.42 7.08 19.44
CA ASN A 629 18.47 6.23 20.00
C ASN A 629 19.87 6.78 19.68
N ALA A 630 20.11 7.23 18.44
CA ALA A 630 21.41 7.80 18.06
C ALA A 630 21.69 9.16 18.71
N MET A 631 20.69 10.04 18.86
CA MET A 631 20.81 11.30 19.61
C MET A 631 21.04 11.05 21.12
N SER A 632 20.33 10.07 21.69
CA SER A 632 20.51 9.65 23.10
C SER A 632 21.89 9.06 23.33
N GLN A 633 22.40 8.24 22.41
CA GLN A 633 23.73 7.64 22.53
C GLN A 633 24.82 8.71 22.44
N LEU A 634 24.74 9.64 21.48
CA LEU A 634 25.66 10.79 21.40
C LEU A 634 25.72 11.58 22.72
N HIS A 635 24.57 11.79 23.36
CA HIS A 635 24.48 12.44 24.66
C HIS A 635 25.04 11.59 25.81
N LEU A 636 24.77 10.29 25.82
CA LEU A 636 25.35 9.36 26.79
C LEU A 636 26.87 9.32 26.66
N ASP A 637 27.42 9.24 25.45
CA ASP A 637 28.86 9.19 25.19
C ASP A 637 29.57 10.46 25.64
N ALA A 638 29.00 11.63 25.32
CA ALA A 638 29.50 12.93 25.77
C ALA A 638 29.58 13.06 27.31
N ASN A 639 28.80 12.27 28.06
CA ASN A 639 28.78 12.28 29.52
C ASN A 639 29.48 11.06 30.17
N SER A 640 29.55 9.91 29.49
CA SER A 640 29.94 8.60 30.04
C SER A 640 31.32 8.59 30.68
N SER A 641 31.41 8.27 31.97
CA SER A 641 32.68 8.13 32.69
C SER A 641 33.57 6.99 32.19
N LEU A 642 33.03 6.09 31.35
CA LEU A 642 33.74 4.97 30.76
C LEU A 642 34.49 5.33 29.47
N ILE A 643 34.22 6.49 28.87
CA ILE A 643 34.87 6.95 27.64
C ILE A 643 36.08 7.83 27.98
N PRO A 644 37.30 7.50 27.48
CA PRO A 644 38.50 8.32 27.62
C PRO A 644 38.31 9.77 27.12
N GLU A 645 38.88 10.75 27.83
CA GLU A 645 38.56 12.17 27.62
C GLU A 645 38.98 12.69 26.23
N ASP A 646 40.02 12.10 25.63
CA ASP A 646 40.47 12.33 24.24
C ASP A 646 39.43 11.95 23.19
N LYS A 647 38.72 10.82 23.40
CA LYS A 647 37.62 10.39 22.50
C LYS A 647 36.34 11.18 22.79
N LYS A 648 36.13 11.50 24.07
CA LYS A 648 34.96 12.23 24.58
C LYS A 648 34.86 13.65 24.04
N TYR A 649 36.01 14.30 23.80
CA TYR A 649 36.12 15.63 23.21
C TYR A 649 35.22 15.81 21.98
N ASN A 650 35.30 14.89 21.02
CA ASN A 650 34.52 14.95 19.79
C ASN A 650 33.01 14.87 20.04
N THR A 651 32.56 13.96 20.91
CA THR A 651 31.13 13.84 21.28
C THR A 651 30.62 15.05 22.06
N ILE A 652 31.46 15.70 22.88
CA ILE A 652 31.13 16.93 23.60
C ILE A 652 30.95 18.10 22.62
N VAL A 653 31.84 18.27 21.64
CA VAL A 653 31.69 19.30 20.59
C VAL A 653 30.47 19.02 19.69
N GLN A 654 30.21 17.75 19.36
CA GLN A 654 29.03 17.34 18.58
C GLN A 654 27.70 17.60 19.29
N CYS A 655 27.60 17.30 20.58
CA CYS A 655 26.38 17.44 21.38
C CYS A 655 26.19 18.86 21.95
N TYR A 656 27.26 19.55 22.35
CA TYR A 656 27.17 20.80 23.12
C TYR A 656 27.88 22.00 22.50
N GLY A 657 28.74 21.81 21.50
CA GLY A 657 29.45 22.91 20.80
C GLY A 657 30.53 23.59 21.62
N VAL A 658 30.80 23.12 22.84
CA VAL A 658 31.83 23.67 23.72
C VAL A 658 33.11 22.85 23.62
N VAL A 659 34.25 23.54 23.60
CA VAL A 659 35.57 22.98 23.81
C VAL A 659 35.75 22.84 25.33
N PRO A 660 35.82 21.63 25.91
CA PRO A 660 36.13 21.48 27.32
C PRO A 660 37.59 21.89 27.53
N ASN A 661 37.84 22.88 28.40
CA ASN A 661 39.20 23.15 28.89
C ASN A 661 39.75 21.87 29.56
N PRO A 662 41.00 21.48 29.28
CA PRO A 662 41.59 20.29 29.89
C PRO A 662 41.57 20.44 31.42
N ARG A 663 41.08 19.41 32.11
CA ARG A 663 41.07 19.41 33.57
C ARG A 663 42.49 19.50 34.10
N ALA A 664 42.70 20.34 35.11
CA ALA A 664 43.94 20.30 35.88
C ALA A 664 44.11 18.88 36.46
N THR A 665 45.17 18.17 36.04
CA THR A 665 45.39 16.79 36.41
C THR A 665 45.52 16.65 37.93
N LEU A 666 44.53 16.03 38.57
CA LEU A 666 44.60 15.70 40.00
C LEU A 666 45.61 14.56 40.20
N VAL A 667 46.90 14.93 40.28
CA VAL A 667 47.99 14.02 40.61
C VAL A 667 47.72 13.45 42.00
N SER A 668 47.46 12.15 42.06
CA SER A 668 47.20 11.44 43.31
C SER A 668 48.44 11.49 44.20
N LYS A 669 48.41 12.34 45.24
CA LYS A 669 49.41 12.34 46.32
C LYS A 669 49.16 11.20 47.30
N TYR A 670 49.36 9.97 46.83
CA TYR A 670 49.58 8.80 47.68
C TYR A 670 50.84 8.07 47.21
N ALA A 671 51.95 8.37 47.87
CA ALA A 671 53.16 7.56 47.78
C ALA A 671 52.95 6.26 48.57
N SER A 672 53.41 5.15 48.02
CA SER A 672 53.21 3.80 48.56
C SER A 672 54.37 3.37 49.47
N ASP A 673 54.58 4.09 50.57
CA ASP A 673 55.55 3.71 51.60
C ASP A 673 54.91 2.83 52.68
N THR A 674 55.10 1.50 52.57
CA THR A 674 55.51 0.61 53.70
C THR A 674 55.64 -0.84 53.23
N THR A 675 56.88 -1.33 53.19
CA THR A 675 57.17 -2.78 53.22
C THR A 675 57.17 -3.28 54.65
N ILE A 676 56.62 -4.48 54.91
CA ILE A 676 56.76 -5.19 56.18
C ILE A 676 57.19 -6.63 55.88
N GLU A 677 58.23 -7.10 56.57
CA GLU A 677 58.83 -8.42 56.41
C GLU A 677 58.00 -9.52 57.10
N VAL A 678 58.19 -10.78 56.66
CA VAL A 678 57.59 -11.96 57.31
C VAL A 678 58.64 -13.06 57.46
N LEU A 679 58.87 -13.49 58.71
CA LEU A 679 59.69 -14.66 59.07
C LEU A 679 58.91 -15.58 60.06
N PRO A 680 59.23 -16.89 60.16
CA PRO A 680 58.16 -17.89 60.22
C PRO A 680 58.21 -18.93 61.37
N LYS A 681 57.20 -19.83 61.39
CA LYS A 681 57.09 -21.16 62.09
C LYS A 681 56.59 -21.17 63.57
N PRO A 682 56.09 -22.31 64.11
CA PRO A 682 55.21 -23.35 63.48
C PRO A 682 54.14 -24.06 64.39
N VAL A 683 53.00 -24.50 63.82
CA VAL A 683 51.97 -25.50 64.33
C VAL A 683 51.42 -25.33 65.79
N VAL A 684 50.47 -26.11 66.36
CA VAL A 684 49.55 -27.24 65.97
C VAL A 684 48.09 -26.86 66.45
N ILE A 685 47.02 -27.63 66.74
CA ILE A 685 46.64 -29.06 66.91
C ILE A 685 45.21 -29.27 66.29
N CYS A 686 44.78 -30.50 65.97
CA CYS A 686 43.38 -30.91 65.64
C CYS A 686 43.09 -32.30 66.27
N PRO A 687 41.88 -32.95 66.20
CA PRO A 687 40.51 -32.56 65.78
C PRO A 687 39.51 -32.88 66.97
N PRO A 688 38.21 -33.32 66.86
CA PRO A 688 37.27 -33.47 65.73
C PRO A 688 35.81 -32.96 65.93
N SER A 689 35.05 -32.96 64.82
CA SER A 689 33.59 -32.73 64.67
C SER A 689 33.07 -31.31 65.02
N GLY A 690 32.13 -30.71 64.27
CA GLY A 690 31.59 -31.12 62.96
C GLY A 690 30.85 -29.95 62.28
N ILE A 691 30.89 -29.91 60.95
CA ILE A 691 30.12 -29.08 60.00
C ILE A 691 29.72 -27.66 60.48
N LYS A 692 30.50 -26.64 60.08
CA LYS A 692 30.02 -25.25 59.99
C LYS A 692 29.64 -24.93 58.55
N TYR A 693 28.47 -24.33 58.36
CA TYR A 693 28.02 -23.84 57.05
C TYR A 693 28.94 -22.74 56.52
N THR A 694 29.42 -22.87 55.29
CA THR A 694 30.08 -21.77 54.58
C THR A 694 29.05 -20.76 54.07
N LYS A 695 29.33 -19.49 54.33
CA LYS A 695 28.61 -18.30 53.82
C LYS A 695 28.38 -18.41 52.30
N LEU A 696 27.21 -17.97 51.79
CA LEU A 696 26.95 -17.94 50.35
C LEU A 696 28.05 -17.16 49.62
N GLY A 697 28.53 -17.73 48.51
CA GLY A 697 29.52 -17.11 47.63
C GLY A 697 28.90 -16.09 46.67
N GLU A 698 29.73 -15.17 46.19
CA GLU A 698 29.36 -14.22 45.14
C GLU A 698 29.17 -14.95 43.81
N PHE A 699 28.01 -14.78 43.16
CA PHE A 699 27.83 -15.19 41.77
C PHE A 699 28.37 -14.10 40.84
N LYS A 700 29.37 -14.45 40.01
CA LYS A 700 29.85 -13.58 38.93
C LYS A 700 29.35 -14.09 37.59
N LEU A 701 28.44 -13.34 36.96
CA LEU A 701 28.13 -13.48 35.53
C LEU A 701 29.31 -12.91 34.73
N GLY A 702 30.12 -13.80 34.16
CA GLY A 702 31.21 -13.43 33.26
C GLY A 702 30.78 -13.58 31.81
N PHE A 703 30.69 -12.46 31.08
CA PHE A 703 30.72 -12.50 29.61
C PHE A 703 32.19 -12.57 29.16
N ILE A 704 32.51 -13.50 28.27
CA ILE A 704 33.83 -13.57 27.65
C ILE A 704 33.83 -12.61 26.46
N ASP A 705 34.48 -11.47 26.63
CA ASP A 705 34.85 -10.60 25.52
C ASP A 705 36.23 -11.02 24.96
N THR A 706 36.52 -10.66 23.71
CA THR A 706 37.72 -10.98 22.91
C THR A 706 37.91 -12.43 22.41
N GLN A 707 37.39 -12.71 21.19
CA GLN A 707 38.12 -13.48 20.16
C GLN A 707 37.82 -12.90 18.75
N PRO A 708 38.74 -13.04 17.77
CA PRO A 708 38.64 -12.34 16.48
C PRO A 708 37.76 -13.06 15.44
N CYS A 709 36.97 -12.27 14.71
CA CYS A 709 35.90 -12.75 13.82
C CYS A 709 36.40 -13.22 12.44
N TRP A 710 36.84 -14.47 12.28
CA TRP A 710 37.19 -15.02 10.95
C TRP A 710 36.65 -16.41 10.56
N ASN A 711 35.98 -17.14 11.46
CA ASN A 711 35.51 -18.52 11.20
C ASN A 711 33.98 -18.73 11.08
N ILE A 712 33.16 -17.67 11.16
CA ILE A 712 31.69 -17.80 11.29
C ILE A 712 30.99 -18.26 9.98
N ASN A 713 31.61 -18.06 8.81
CA ASN A 713 30.98 -18.34 7.50
C ASN A 713 31.28 -19.73 6.91
N LYS A 714 31.61 -20.73 7.74
CA LYS A 714 31.73 -22.13 7.33
C LYS A 714 30.42 -22.89 7.61
N PRO A 715 29.74 -23.49 6.61
CA PRO A 715 28.49 -24.24 6.81
C PRO A 715 28.61 -25.43 7.78
N GLU A 716 29.84 -25.91 7.99
CA GLU A 716 30.24 -27.07 8.79
C GLU A 716 29.89 -27.00 10.29
N PHE A 717 29.52 -25.81 10.81
CA PHE A 717 29.31 -25.57 12.25
C PHE A 717 27.96 -24.90 12.59
N SER A 718 26.97 -24.99 11.70
CA SER A 718 25.71 -24.24 11.81
C SER A 718 24.63 -24.86 12.72
N SER A 719 24.85 -26.06 13.28
CA SER A 719 23.85 -26.82 14.05
C SER A 719 24.04 -26.88 15.57
N ASP A 720 25.22 -26.50 16.08
CA ASP A 720 25.72 -26.96 17.38
C ASP A 720 25.84 -25.82 18.42
N GLY A 721 24.75 -25.55 19.14
CA GLY A 721 24.75 -24.66 20.30
C GLY A 721 25.12 -25.39 21.59
N TRP A 722 26.34 -25.19 22.11
CA TRP A 722 26.82 -25.84 23.34
C TRP A 722 26.72 -24.90 24.56
N ILE A 723 26.09 -25.39 25.64
CA ILE A 723 26.15 -24.78 26.98
C ILE A 723 26.75 -25.80 27.95
N PHE A 724 27.80 -25.39 28.67
CA PHE A 724 28.45 -26.22 29.69
C PHE A 724 28.22 -25.64 31.09
N ILE A 725 27.79 -26.49 32.02
CA ILE A 725 27.78 -26.21 33.46
C ILE A 725 28.40 -27.44 34.14
N SER A 726 29.40 -27.25 35.01
CA SER A 726 29.95 -28.36 35.79
C SER A 726 30.33 -27.95 37.21
N ASN A 727 30.01 -28.84 38.15
CA ASN A 727 30.94 -29.18 39.23
C ASN A 727 31.77 -30.37 38.72
N ARG A 728 33.02 -30.49 39.16
CA ARG A 728 34.17 -30.97 38.38
C ARG A 728 34.14 -32.40 37.79
N ASN A 729 33.16 -33.24 38.16
CA ASN A 729 33.30 -34.71 38.09
C ASN A 729 32.15 -35.52 37.43
N ASP A 730 31.08 -34.92 36.89
CA ASP A 730 30.06 -35.70 36.14
C ASP A 730 29.46 -34.89 34.98
N TRP A 731 29.18 -35.57 33.86
CA TRP A 731 28.77 -34.96 32.58
C TRP A 731 27.63 -35.78 31.96
N ARG A 732 26.48 -35.14 31.68
CA ARG A 732 25.39 -35.76 30.91
C ARG A 732 24.77 -34.78 29.91
N LYS A 733 24.56 -35.26 28.68
CA LYS A 733 23.80 -34.56 27.64
C LYS A 733 22.32 -34.52 28.01
N ILE A 734 21.67 -33.38 27.79
CA ILE A 734 20.21 -33.26 27.74
C ILE A 734 19.85 -32.77 26.33
N THR A 735 18.95 -33.50 25.68
CA THR A 735 18.39 -33.25 24.33
C THR A 735 16.94 -32.75 24.49
N ASP A 736 16.32 -31.97 23.59
CA ASP A 736 16.73 -31.39 22.30
C ASP A 736 15.87 -30.14 22.00
N GLY A 737 16.17 -29.35 20.95
CA GLY A 737 15.16 -28.50 20.29
C GLY A 737 15.20 -26.97 20.44
N GLN A 738 15.90 -26.30 19.51
CA GLN A 738 15.45 -25.10 18.76
C GLN A 738 14.80 -23.88 19.47
N ARG A 739 15.17 -23.48 20.71
CA ARG A 739 14.83 -22.13 21.23
C ARG A 739 15.99 -21.45 21.97
N ASN A 740 16.07 -20.12 21.82
CA ASN A 740 17.00 -19.26 22.57
C ASN A 740 16.48 -19.00 24.00
N GLU A 741 16.45 -20.05 24.83
CA GLU A 741 15.98 -19.94 26.22
C GLU A 741 17.16 -19.99 27.20
N THR A 742 17.24 -18.97 28.07
CA THR A 742 18.21 -18.97 29.17
C THR A 742 17.56 -19.53 30.42
N TRP A 743 18.12 -20.64 30.92
CA TRP A 743 17.57 -21.40 32.05
C TRP A 743 18.30 -21.11 33.35
N ALA A 744 17.55 -20.91 34.43
CA ALA A 744 18.05 -20.83 35.80
C ALA A 744 17.52 -22.01 36.63
N HIS A 745 18.37 -22.57 37.49
CA HIS A 745 18.04 -23.71 38.36
C HIS A 745 18.30 -23.35 39.84
N ILE A 746 17.31 -23.62 40.69
CA ILE A 746 17.41 -23.51 42.15
C ILE A 746 16.90 -24.82 42.77
N GLN A 747 17.69 -25.39 43.67
CA GLN A 747 17.29 -26.56 44.47
C GLN A 747 16.88 -26.10 45.87
N LEU A 748 15.70 -26.53 46.34
CA LEU A 748 15.11 -26.12 47.62
C LEU A 748 14.81 -27.34 48.49
N THR A 749 15.10 -27.24 49.79
CA THR A 749 14.69 -28.21 50.82
C THR A 749 13.53 -27.67 51.64
N ALA A 750 12.80 -28.55 52.34
CA ALA A 750 11.75 -28.15 53.29
C ALA A 750 12.25 -27.14 54.35
N LYS A 751 13.54 -27.19 54.72
CA LYS A 751 14.16 -26.28 55.68
C LYS A 751 14.37 -24.87 55.12
N ASP A 752 14.71 -24.74 53.84
CA ASP A 752 14.96 -23.43 53.20
C ASP A 752 13.68 -22.62 53.03
N MET A 753 12.54 -23.30 52.89
CA MET A 753 11.22 -22.68 52.74
C MET A 753 10.57 -22.29 54.08
N ASN A 754 11.08 -22.81 55.21
CA ASN A 754 10.65 -22.51 56.58
C ASN A 754 9.11 -22.56 56.78
N GLY A 755 8.46 -23.59 56.23
CA GLY A 755 7.01 -23.81 56.30
C GLY A 755 6.16 -23.03 55.29
N ASN A 756 6.76 -22.20 54.43
CA ASN A 756 6.04 -21.45 53.39
C ASN A 756 5.89 -22.26 52.10
N ASN A 757 4.87 -21.94 51.29
CA ASN A 757 4.73 -22.44 49.92
C ASN A 757 5.96 -22.02 49.07
N VAL A 758 6.43 -22.92 48.20
CA VAL A 758 7.49 -22.68 47.17
C VAL A 758 7.34 -21.31 46.51
N ILE A 759 6.13 -20.95 46.05
CA ILE A 759 5.85 -19.69 45.35
C ILE A 759 6.15 -18.47 46.23
N ASN A 760 5.86 -18.55 47.53
CA ASN A 760 6.16 -17.48 48.50
C ASN A 760 7.63 -17.40 48.88
N ALA A 761 8.38 -18.52 48.84
CA ALA A 761 9.83 -18.53 49.03
C ALA A 761 10.59 -17.99 47.80
N VAL A 762 10.06 -18.22 46.60
CA VAL A 762 10.65 -17.79 45.32
C VAL A 762 10.48 -16.29 45.09
N LYS A 763 9.35 -15.69 45.47
CA LYS A 763 9.04 -14.27 45.19
C LYS A 763 10.08 -13.28 45.78
N PRO A 764 10.58 -13.42 47.02
CA PRO A 764 11.71 -12.62 47.52
C PRO A 764 13.02 -12.88 46.78
N ILE A 765 13.31 -14.13 46.42
CA ILE A 765 14.55 -14.50 45.71
C ILE A 765 14.56 -13.86 44.32
N SER A 766 13.44 -13.94 43.59
CA SER A 766 13.25 -13.27 42.29
C SER A 766 13.46 -11.75 42.36
N ASN A 767 13.13 -11.11 43.48
CA ASN A 767 13.34 -9.68 43.70
C ASN A 767 14.78 -9.34 44.16
N SER A 768 15.53 -10.33 44.65
CA SER A 768 16.93 -10.19 45.09
C SER A 768 17.94 -10.47 43.97
N LEU A 769 17.56 -11.27 42.98
CA LEU A 769 18.25 -11.35 41.69
C LEU A 769 18.05 -10.01 40.99
N ASN A 770 19.10 -9.20 40.94
CA ASN A 770 19.06 -7.81 40.49
C ASN A 770 18.97 -7.70 38.95
N ILE A 771 17.89 -8.26 38.39
CA ILE A 771 17.55 -8.26 36.96
C ILE A 771 17.29 -6.79 36.54
N PRO A 772 17.88 -6.30 35.44
CA PRO A 772 17.75 -4.90 35.05
C PRO A 772 16.29 -4.43 34.90
N GLU A 773 15.99 -3.29 35.50
CA GLU A 773 14.65 -2.65 35.58
C GLU A 773 13.98 -2.41 34.21
N ARG A 774 14.75 -2.49 33.11
CA ARG A 774 14.32 -2.38 31.71
C ARG A 774 13.25 -3.41 31.28
N ILE A 775 13.02 -4.48 32.03
CA ILE A 775 11.99 -5.49 31.71
C ILE A 775 10.60 -5.10 32.26
N SER A 776 10.51 -4.13 33.19
CA SER A 776 9.25 -3.74 33.85
C SER A 776 8.31 -2.83 33.03
N GLN A 777 8.72 -2.38 31.83
CA GLN A 777 7.99 -1.42 31.00
C GLN A 777 7.52 -1.96 29.64
N GLN A 778 7.49 -3.28 29.48
CA GLN A 778 6.73 -3.97 28.43
C GLN A 778 5.61 -4.80 29.07
N PRO A 779 4.55 -5.21 28.33
CA PRO A 779 3.57 -6.17 28.86
C PRO A 779 4.28 -7.41 29.41
N PRO A 780 3.77 -8.00 30.52
CA PRO A 780 4.61 -8.68 31.49
C PRO A 780 5.35 -9.91 30.94
N PRO A 781 6.60 -10.16 31.38
CA PRO A 781 7.35 -11.34 30.98
C PRO A 781 6.70 -12.61 31.55
N TYR A 782 6.27 -13.51 30.67
CA TYR A 782 5.71 -14.80 31.06
C TYR A 782 6.84 -15.78 31.42
N ILE A 783 6.95 -16.11 32.71
CA ILE A 783 7.92 -17.08 33.24
C ILE A 783 7.30 -18.47 33.16
N ASN A 784 7.98 -19.40 32.49
CA ASN A 784 7.65 -20.82 32.55
C ASN A 784 8.28 -21.45 33.81
N TYR A 785 7.52 -22.30 34.51
CA TYR A 785 7.98 -22.99 35.72
C TYR A 785 7.92 -24.50 35.51
N LEU A 786 9.03 -25.19 35.78
CA LEU A 786 9.08 -26.64 35.96
C LEU A 786 9.38 -26.94 37.43
N ILE A 787 8.41 -27.54 38.13
CA ILE A 787 8.59 -28.00 39.51
C ILE A 787 8.78 -29.52 39.50
N LYS A 788 9.96 -29.97 39.92
CA LYS A 788 10.31 -31.39 39.99
C LYS A 788 10.58 -31.81 41.44
N HIS A 789 9.86 -32.80 41.92
CA HIS A 789 10.13 -33.41 43.21
C HIS A 789 11.28 -34.41 43.08
N LYS A 790 12.48 -34.05 43.55
CA LYS A 790 13.73 -34.79 43.32
C LYS A 790 13.71 -36.18 43.98
N THR A 791 13.26 -36.27 45.23
CA THR A 791 13.22 -37.53 46.00
C THR A 791 12.14 -38.52 45.54
N LYS A 792 11.02 -38.04 44.96
CA LYS A 792 9.92 -38.91 44.46
C LYS A 792 9.77 -38.90 42.93
N ASN A 793 10.77 -38.36 42.23
CA ASN A 793 10.91 -38.23 40.77
C ASN A 793 9.59 -38.02 40.00
N SER A 794 8.79 -37.06 40.48
CA SER A 794 7.48 -36.69 39.92
C SER A 794 7.47 -35.20 39.62
N SER A 795 6.73 -34.77 38.59
CA SER A 795 6.78 -33.39 38.06
C SER A 795 5.44 -32.91 37.51
N VAL A 796 5.23 -31.59 37.60
CA VAL A 796 4.10 -30.87 36.98
C VAL A 796 4.67 -29.78 36.08
N ILE A 797 4.11 -29.65 34.87
CA ILE A 797 4.49 -28.63 33.88
C ILE A 797 3.31 -27.66 33.70
N LEU A 798 3.56 -26.35 33.85
CA LEU A 798 2.56 -25.29 33.65
C LEU A 798 2.91 -24.47 32.40
N ASN A 799 1.89 -23.99 31.67
CA ASN A 799 2.06 -23.09 30.53
C ASN A 799 2.11 -21.60 30.95
N LYS A 800 2.29 -20.73 29.95
CA LYS A 800 2.39 -19.26 30.10
C LYS A 800 1.19 -18.60 30.84
N CYS A 801 0.06 -19.30 31.00
CA CYS A 801 -1.14 -18.81 31.69
C CYS A 801 -1.45 -19.60 32.99
N GLY A 802 -0.55 -20.47 33.45
CA GLY A 802 -0.71 -21.25 34.67
C GLY A 802 -1.51 -22.54 34.52
N TYR A 803 -2.01 -22.88 33.32
CA TYR A 803 -2.69 -24.15 33.09
C TYR A 803 -1.68 -25.31 33.08
N ILE A 804 -2.10 -26.45 33.65
CA ILE A 804 -1.32 -27.69 33.65
C ILE A 804 -1.27 -28.27 32.23
N ILE A 805 -0.06 -28.54 31.74
CA ILE A 805 0.17 -29.21 30.45
C ILE A 805 0.38 -30.72 30.63
N ASP A 806 1.13 -31.09 31.67
CA ASP A 806 1.51 -32.48 31.96
C ASP A 806 1.69 -32.69 33.46
N ILE A 807 1.35 -33.89 33.93
CA ILE A 807 1.58 -34.38 35.30
C ILE A 807 2.16 -35.80 35.19
N GLN A 808 3.42 -35.96 35.60
CA GLN A 808 4.07 -37.27 35.69
C GLN A 808 4.25 -37.65 37.16
N CYS A 809 3.41 -38.57 37.63
CA CYS A 809 3.52 -39.18 38.96
C CYS A 809 4.08 -40.60 38.84
N ARG A 810 5.06 -40.95 39.68
CA ARG A 810 5.51 -42.34 39.87
C ARG A 810 5.54 -42.71 41.36
N GLN A 811 4.93 -43.85 41.67
CA GLN A 811 4.87 -44.52 42.99
C GLN A 811 4.53 -43.63 44.20
N GLY A 812 3.27 -43.69 44.64
CA GLY A 812 2.84 -43.26 45.98
C GLY A 812 2.52 -41.78 46.16
N ALA A 813 2.89 -40.91 45.23
CA ALA A 813 2.50 -39.49 45.27
C ALA A 813 1.08 -39.28 44.72
N ILE A 814 0.09 -39.05 45.60
CA ILE A 814 -1.24 -38.55 45.22
C ILE A 814 -1.21 -37.03 45.25
N VAL A 815 -1.28 -36.39 44.08
CA VAL A 815 -1.48 -34.93 43.97
C VAL A 815 -2.98 -34.64 44.08
N GLY A 816 -3.49 -34.56 45.31
CA GLY A 816 -4.89 -34.24 45.58
C GLY A 816 -5.15 -32.74 45.53
N MET A 817 -6.02 -32.29 44.63
CA MET A 817 -6.64 -30.96 44.66
C MET A 817 -8.11 -31.11 45.05
N TYR A 818 -8.54 -30.37 46.08
CA TYR A 818 -9.90 -30.40 46.60
C TYR A 818 -10.70 -29.23 46.01
N MET A 819 -11.95 -29.45 45.59
CA MET A 819 -12.83 -28.40 45.05
C MET A 819 -14.15 -28.33 45.82
N GLY A 820 -14.63 -27.11 46.06
CA GLY A 820 -15.79 -26.85 46.91
C GLY A 820 -17.10 -26.70 46.13
N ASN A 821 -18.05 -27.60 46.43
CA ASN A 821 -19.51 -27.48 46.33
C ASN A 821 -20.10 -26.33 45.47
N ASN A 822 -20.44 -26.63 44.21
CA ASN A 822 -21.82 -26.50 43.75
C ASN A 822 -22.09 -27.38 42.52
N TRP A 823 -23.31 -27.91 42.40
CA TRP A 823 -23.69 -28.78 41.27
C TRP A 823 -24.43 -27.99 40.18
N SER A 824 -23.99 -28.16 38.93
CA SER A 824 -24.78 -27.80 37.74
C SER A 824 -24.57 -28.88 36.68
N THR A 825 -25.63 -29.58 36.29
CA THR A 825 -25.54 -30.81 35.48
C THR A 825 -25.85 -30.57 34.01
N GLN A 826 -24.88 -30.05 33.25
CA GLN A 826 -24.85 -30.21 31.79
C GLN A 826 -23.45 -30.62 31.32
N TYR A 827 -23.31 -31.90 31.00
CA TYR A 827 -22.12 -32.44 30.33
C TYR A 827 -22.23 -32.20 28.82
N LYS A 828 -21.17 -31.68 28.20
CA LYS A 828 -20.97 -31.78 26.75
C LYS A 828 -19.48 -31.95 26.45
N GLU A 829 -19.14 -33.08 25.84
CA GLU A 829 -17.77 -33.53 25.66
C GLU A 829 -17.19 -33.01 24.35
N THR A 830 -16.31 -32.00 24.43
CA THR A 830 -15.52 -31.52 23.29
C THR A 830 -14.09 -31.18 23.73
N GLN A 831 -13.17 -32.10 23.43
CA GLN A 831 -11.71 -31.90 23.32
C GLN A 831 -11.01 -31.13 24.46
N GLY A 832 -10.93 -31.78 25.62
CA GLY A 832 -9.66 -31.86 26.38
C GLY A 832 -9.15 -30.62 27.12
N SER A 833 -9.96 -29.57 27.28
CA SER A 833 -9.57 -28.36 28.02
C SER A 833 -10.45 -28.15 29.26
N TYR A 834 -9.85 -28.09 30.45
CA TYR A 834 -10.54 -27.75 31.70
C TYR A 834 -10.42 -26.25 31.97
N VAL A 835 -11.56 -25.57 32.14
CA VAL A 835 -11.60 -24.18 32.60
C VAL A 835 -11.84 -24.18 34.12
N VAL A 836 -10.95 -23.52 34.87
CA VAL A 836 -11.11 -23.24 36.29
C VAL A 836 -10.93 -21.75 36.49
N ASP A 837 -12.01 -21.05 36.82
CA ASP A 837 -11.96 -19.62 37.11
C ASP A 837 -11.49 -19.40 38.56
N MET A 838 -10.43 -18.60 38.73
CA MET A 838 -9.77 -18.39 40.03
C MET A 838 -10.00 -16.97 40.52
N ILE A 839 -11.22 -16.73 41.00
CA ILE A 839 -11.52 -15.60 41.89
C ILE A 839 -10.75 -15.80 43.22
N SER A 840 -10.50 -14.69 43.93
CA SER A 840 -9.57 -14.56 45.05
C SER A 840 -9.73 -15.55 46.21
N ASP A 841 -8.61 -15.71 46.93
CA ASP A 841 -8.39 -16.43 48.19
C ASP A 841 -8.21 -17.96 48.10
N MET A 842 -7.00 -18.42 48.42
CA MET A 842 -6.63 -19.84 48.49
C MET A 842 -6.18 -20.23 49.91
N VAL A 843 -6.83 -21.26 50.46
CA VAL A 843 -6.45 -21.95 51.69
C VAL A 843 -6.56 -23.46 51.45
N GLY A 844 -5.49 -24.21 51.71
CA GLY A 844 -5.45 -25.68 51.54
C GLY A 844 -4.06 -26.19 51.16
N VAL A 845 -3.70 -27.41 51.60
CA VAL A 845 -2.32 -27.93 51.52
C VAL A 845 -2.31 -29.45 51.28
N PRO A 846 -1.38 -29.99 50.47
CA PRO A 846 -0.90 -31.36 50.60
C PRO A 846 0.38 -31.40 51.47
N LEU A 847 0.41 -32.29 52.47
CA LEU A 847 1.48 -32.38 53.46
C LEU A 847 2.83 -32.86 52.87
N MET A 848 3.95 -32.25 53.30
CA MET A 848 5.32 -32.63 52.94
C MET A 848 5.98 -33.46 54.05
N GLY A 849 6.97 -34.31 53.68
CA GLY A 849 7.92 -34.89 54.63
C GLY A 849 9.11 -33.94 54.90
N PRO A 850 9.80 -34.06 56.05
CA PRO A 850 10.91 -33.18 56.41
C PRO A 850 12.14 -33.30 55.49
N ASP A 851 12.32 -34.45 54.86
CA ASP A 851 13.45 -34.77 53.98
C ASP A 851 13.15 -34.58 52.48
N ASP A 852 12.00 -33.98 52.14
CA ASP A 852 11.60 -33.77 50.75
C ASP A 852 12.36 -32.61 50.09
N VAL A 853 12.87 -32.87 48.88
CA VAL A 853 13.71 -31.96 48.10
C VAL A 853 13.10 -31.72 46.73
N TYR A 854 13.13 -30.46 46.29
CA TYR A 854 12.59 -30.01 45.02
C TYR A 854 13.65 -29.31 44.17
N GLU A 855 13.58 -29.52 42.87
CA GLU A 855 14.33 -28.78 41.85
C GLU A 855 13.34 -27.88 41.11
N LEU A 856 13.68 -26.60 41.03
CA LEU A 856 12.86 -25.58 40.39
C LEU A 856 13.66 -24.94 39.26
N TYR A 857 13.08 -24.98 38.07
CA TYR A 857 13.69 -24.43 36.86
C TYR A 857 12.82 -23.30 36.31
N PHE A 858 13.48 -22.22 35.90
CA PHE A 858 12.86 -21.05 35.30
C PHE A 858 13.44 -20.83 33.90
N ALA A 859 12.59 -20.52 32.94
CA ALA A 859 12.98 -20.02 31.62
C ALA A 859 12.36 -18.64 31.38
N VAL A 860 13.14 -17.73 30.81
CA VAL A 860 12.67 -16.43 30.29
C VAL A 860 12.78 -16.46 28.77
N THR A 861 11.66 -16.23 28.08
CA THR A 861 11.58 -16.21 26.60
C THR A 861 11.25 -14.80 26.13
N THR A 862 11.84 -14.36 25.03
CA THR A 862 11.57 -13.04 24.41
C THR A 862 10.49 -13.05 23.32
N ASP A 863 9.83 -14.20 23.10
CA ASP A 863 8.85 -14.39 22.02
C ASP A 863 7.49 -13.77 22.38
N THR A 864 7.06 -12.76 21.62
CA THR A 864 5.70 -12.22 21.68
C THR A 864 4.69 -13.27 21.20
N CYS A 865 3.70 -13.56 22.04
CA CYS A 865 2.62 -14.49 21.68
C CYS A 865 1.58 -13.76 20.85
N ILE A 866 1.65 -13.90 19.52
CA ILE A 866 0.52 -13.67 18.64
C ILE A 866 -0.39 -14.91 18.78
N PRO A 867 -1.65 -14.79 19.22
CA PRO A 867 -2.60 -15.90 19.13
C PRO A 867 -2.80 -16.24 17.66
N ASP A 868 -2.87 -17.53 17.34
CA ASP A 868 -3.05 -18.01 15.96
C ASP A 868 -4.28 -17.30 15.35
N PRO A 869 -4.14 -16.54 14.24
CA PRO A 869 -5.25 -15.73 13.74
C PRO A 869 -6.40 -16.66 13.36
N GLU A 870 -7.58 -16.43 13.93
CA GLU A 870 -8.75 -17.26 13.68
C GLU A 870 -8.93 -17.47 12.19
N THR A 871 -8.74 -18.71 11.71
CA THR A 871 -8.99 -19.05 10.32
C THR A 871 -10.43 -18.66 10.02
N PRO A 872 -10.69 -17.72 9.09
CA PRO A 872 -12.01 -17.13 8.94
C PRO A 872 -13.00 -18.25 8.66
N VAL A 873 -13.95 -18.43 9.58
CA VAL A 873 -14.92 -19.52 9.53
C VAL A 873 -15.65 -19.41 8.19
N ARG A 874 -15.34 -20.32 7.26
CA ARG A 874 -16.10 -20.41 6.00
C ARG A 874 -17.58 -20.48 6.38
N PRO A 875 -18.44 -19.62 5.84
CA PRO A 875 -19.84 -19.62 6.21
C PRO A 875 -20.40 -21.01 5.93
N THR A 876 -20.78 -21.71 7.00
CA THR A 876 -21.37 -23.05 6.90
C THR A 876 -22.59 -22.93 5.99
N PRO A 877 -22.66 -23.67 4.87
CA PRO A 877 -23.80 -23.56 3.98
C PRO A 877 -25.06 -23.85 4.78
N PRO A 878 -26.11 -23.02 4.69
CA PRO A 878 -27.30 -23.19 5.51
C PRO A 878 -27.87 -24.60 5.29
N PRO A 879 -28.24 -25.32 6.36
CA PRO A 879 -28.67 -26.71 6.25
C PRO A 879 -29.86 -26.79 5.29
N ALA A 880 -29.75 -27.66 4.29
CA ALA A 880 -30.67 -27.73 3.15
C ALA A 880 -32.10 -28.05 3.61
N ARG A 881 -32.89 -27.01 3.84
CA ARG A 881 -34.33 -27.13 4.12
C ARG A 881 -35.06 -27.51 2.84
N TYR A 882 -35.23 -28.81 2.63
CA TYR A 882 -36.33 -29.32 1.81
C TYR A 882 -37.65 -28.87 2.45
N GLY A 883 -38.18 -27.76 1.94
CA GLY A 883 -39.40 -27.13 2.46
C GLY A 883 -40.04 -26.24 1.40
N VAL A 884 -41.17 -26.68 0.87
CA VAL A 884 -41.96 -25.93 -0.13
C VAL A 884 -42.72 -24.80 0.60
N GLY A 885 -42.49 -23.53 0.24
CA GLY A 885 -43.04 -22.39 0.99
C GLY A 885 -42.91 -21.04 0.31
N TRP A 886 -43.98 -20.65 -0.37
CA TRP A 886 -44.29 -19.38 -1.05
C TRP A 886 -43.87 -18.05 -0.38
N ASN A 887 -43.51 -17.09 -1.23
CA ASN A 887 -43.58 -15.62 -1.05
C ASN A 887 -42.70 -14.99 0.06
N LEU A 888 -42.29 -13.72 -0.04
CA LEU A 888 -42.85 -12.57 -0.78
C LEU A 888 -41.75 -11.78 -1.51
#